data_AF-A0A6C0IB64-F1
#
_entry.id   AF-A0A6C0IB64-F1
#
_cell.length_a   1.000
_cell.length_b   1.000
_cell.length_c   1.000
_cell.angle_alpha   90.00
_cell.angle_beta   90.00
_cell.angle_gamma   90.00
#
_symmetry.space_group_name_H-M   'P 1'
#
loop_
_entity.id
_entity.type
_entity.pdbx_description
1 polymer ?
#
loop_
_entity_poly.entity_id
_entity_poly.type
_entity_poly.pdbx_seq_one_letter_code
_entity_poly.pdbx_strand_id
1 'polypeptide(L)'
;MIVKNESKVIMRLLESVAPVIDSFCICDTGSTDDTVEIIQSFFKSKQIPGKIVNEPFKDFGHNRTVALQAAATLPTSIAEYVLLMDADMVLWRHPDYSIEEFKSKLIRFNAFYLYQGSETFKYKNTRIVKNYSGFTYWGVTHEYVNVPEGMNIIYEYFDPKQVFIQDIGDGGSKGDKYERDIRLLTQGLVDNPNNDRYTFYLANSYRDKGDNDKAIEYYRKRIEIGGWIEEIWQSYYSIGRCYRNMGKHADAIIAWLDAYHIFPNRIENLYEIINHYRVAGKNTLAHHFYLLAEESRQKYPERDHLFTLMDIYEYKLDYEMSIIGYYCNKSDQDLPLACMKTITHKSVTDGIFRNVLSNYKFYTTNIAEYALPIHEKNQKALQEIGRTLLKPFLGDFVSSTPSLCWDAKNGDLVVCVRYVNYKINDKGEYKNGNEIITKNIIARFKNVTSDPKTVWTKQEEEYELKYDTQYNGRYVGLEDVRLFSYDKERGQGDGRGRIIYNANRGFDEATPPSTHPNSRMAVEHGWIVQDSTVNSKILQYNHQRTTEKNWVLFGGTNDVDIPNTIKLKGVYSWGPLVIGTICPNMGKFTETHRFDNVPYFFKDVRCSTCGVTIGNEIWFIGHIVSYEDRRYYYHIMLVLDANTYEIKKYTKLWRFEKEQKVEYTLGFVHFPDSNRFLIGYSTMDRETKFLMISKHIFDDMMILIQ
;
A
#
# COMPACT_ATOMS: atom_id res chain seq x y z
N MET A 1 -25.33 18.20 19.19
CA MET A 1 -25.55 16.79 18.76
C MET A 1 -26.74 16.21 19.52
N ILE A 2 -27.29 15.08 19.06
CA ILE A 2 -28.29 14.29 19.82
C ILE A 2 -27.67 12.96 20.26
N VAL A 3 -28.12 12.38 21.37
CA VAL A 3 -27.64 11.08 21.88
C VAL A 3 -28.78 10.20 22.41
N LYS A 4 -28.57 8.87 22.35
CA LYS A 4 -29.38 7.86 23.03
C LYS A 4 -28.59 6.57 23.21
N ASN A 5 -28.26 6.21 24.45
CA ASN A 5 -27.59 4.94 24.78
C ASN A 5 -26.27 4.72 24.02
N GLU A 6 -25.37 5.71 24.08
CA GLU A 6 -24.09 5.74 23.37
C GLU A 6 -22.87 5.56 24.30
N SER A 7 -23.07 5.10 25.53
CA SER A 7 -22.03 4.93 26.56
C SER A 7 -20.80 4.15 26.06
N LYS A 8 -21.01 3.20 25.14
CA LYS A 8 -19.95 2.35 24.59
C LYS A 8 -19.03 3.04 23.58
N VAL A 9 -19.49 4.10 22.92
CA VAL A 9 -18.79 4.71 21.78
C VAL A 9 -18.49 6.21 21.97
N ILE A 10 -19.28 6.91 22.79
CA ILE A 10 -19.26 8.37 22.89
C ILE A 10 -17.89 8.94 23.26
N MET A 11 -17.09 8.22 24.07
CA MET A 11 -15.78 8.70 24.52
C MET A 11 -14.86 9.05 23.35
N ARG A 12 -14.85 8.23 22.30
CA ARG A 12 -14.03 8.42 21.11
C ARG A 12 -14.37 9.73 20.40
N LEU A 13 -15.66 10.04 20.28
CA LEU A 13 -16.11 11.33 19.73
C LEU A 13 -15.62 12.48 20.61
N LEU A 14 -15.86 12.40 21.91
CA LEU A 14 -15.54 13.47 22.86
C LEU A 14 -14.06 13.82 22.84
N GLU A 15 -13.18 12.81 22.82
CA GLU A 15 -11.74 12.98 22.69
C GLU A 15 -11.34 13.68 21.39
N SER A 16 -11.99 13.36 20.28
CA SER A 16 -11.67 13.93 18.97
C SER A 16 -12.03 15.42 18.84
N VAL A 17 -13.09 15.88 19.53
CA VAL A 17 -13.59 17.26 19.42
C VAL A 17 -13.06 18.18 20.52
N ALA A 18 -12.66 17.64 21.67
CA ALA A 18 -12.20 18.42 22.81
C ALA A 18 -11.09 19.45 22.50
N PRO A 19 -10.12 19.18 21.59
CA PRO A 19 -9.10 20.17 21.25
C PRO A 19 -9.61 21.39 20.48
N VAL A 20 -10.79 21.31 19.84
CA VAL A 20 -11.25 22.35 18.91
C VAL A 20 -12.48 23.12 19.40
N ILE A 21 -13.22 22.59 20.38
CA ILE A 21 -14.44 23.21 20.89
C ILE A 21 -14.18 24.00 22.19
N ASP A 22 -14.89 25.09 22.35
CA ASP A 22 -14.85 25.92 23.56
C ASP A 22 -16.06 25.67 24.49
N SER A 23 -17.11 25.02 23.96
CA SER A 23 -18.32 24.64 24.70
C SER A 23 -19.03 23.45 24.06
N PHE A 24 -19.97 22.82 24.77
CA PHE A 24 -20.81 21.73 24.25
C PHE A 24 -22.31 21.96 24.48
N CYS A 25 -23.14 21.49 23.53
CA CYS A 25 -24.58 21.40 23.66
C CYS A 25 -25.08 20.07 23.09
N ILE A 26 -25.69 19.26 23.94
CA ILE A 26 -26.11 17.89 23.62
C ILE A 26 -27.57 17.71 24.02
N CYS A 27 -28.38 17.17 23.12
CA CYS A 27 -29.75 16.80 23.42
C CYS A 27 -29.82 15.29 23.66
N ASP A 28 -30.08 14.90 24.91
CA ASP A 28 -30.38 13.52 25.24
C ASP A 28 -31.84 13.22 24.90
N THR A 29 -32.06 12.12 24.18
CA THR A 29 -33.38 11.73 23.68
C THR A 29 -34.02 10.60 24.50
N GLY A 30 -33.55 10.42 25.73
CA GLY A 30 -33.97 9.39 26.67
C GLY A 30 -32.97 8.24 26.78
N SER A 31 -31.71 8.55 27.08
CA SER A 31 -30.72 7.53 27.45
C SER A 31 -31.11 6.87 28.79
N THR A 32 -30.89 5.56 28.86
CA THR A 32 -31.13 4.71 30.04
C THR A 32 -29.84 4.05 30.53
N ASP A 33 -28.71 4.31 29.88
CA ASP A 33 -27.37 3.90 30.28
C ASP A 33 -26.54 5.10 30.78
N ASP A 34 -25.24 4.88 31.01
CA ASP A 34 -24.34 5.89 31.59
C ASP A 34 -23.90 6.99 30.61
N THR A 35 -24.54 7.11 29.42
CA THR A 35 -24.14 8.09 28.38
C THR A 35 -24.03 9.52 28.93
N VAL A 36 -25.05 9.95 29.68
CA VAL A 36 -25.11 11.32 30.21
C VAL A 36 -24.02 11.55 31.25
N GLU A 37 -23.77 10.58 32.13
CA GLU A 37 -22.74 10.67 33.17
C GLU A 37 -21.33 10.74 32.56
N ILE A 38 -21.06 9.92 31.54
CA ILE A 38 -19.78 9.92 30.82
C ILE A 38 -19.51 11.28 30.18
N ILE A 39 -20.50 11.85 29.49
CA ILE A 39 -20.39 13.17 28.84
C ILE A 39 -20.08 14.25 29.88
N GLN A 40 -20.85 14.30 30.97
CA GLN A 40 -20.68 15.29 32.03
C GLN A 40 -19.31 15.19 32.70
N SER A 41 -18.90 13.97 33.05
CA SER A 41 -17.62 13.70 33.72
C SER A 41 -16.44 14.07 32.82
N PHE A 42 -16.51 13.72 31.53
CA PHE A 42 -15.47 14.06 30.55
C PHE A 42 -15.29 15.57 30.41
N PHE A 43 -16.35 16.32 30.09
CA PHE A 43 -16.21 17.77 29.87
C PHE A 43 -15.88 18.53 31.15
N LYS A 44 -16.36 18.07 32.32
CA LYS A 44 -15.93 18.60 33.61
C LYS A 44 -14.41 18.43 33.81
N SER A 45 -13.86 17.26 33.48
CA SER A 45 -12.41 17.00 33.59
C SER A 45 -11.57 17.88 32.65
N LYS A 46 -12.11 18.25 31.49
CA LYS A 46 -11.47 19.12 30.49
C LYS A 46 -11.72 20.61 30.72
N GLN A 47 -12.52 20.97 31.73
CA GLN A 47 -12.94 22.34 32.01
C GLN A 47 -13.66 23.02 30.82
N ILE A 48 -14.40 22.24 30.02
CA ILE A 48 -15.18 22.75 28.89
C ILE A 48 -16.62 22.97 29.37
N PRO A 49 -17.11 24.22 29.42
CA PRO A 49 -18.48 24.51 29.87
C PRO A 49 -19.51 24.08 28.82
N GLY A 50 -20.73 23.77 29.23
CA GLY A 50 -21.79 23.42 28.30
C GLY A 50 -23.02 22.89 29.01
N LYS A 51 -23.96 22.34 28.24
CA LYS A 51 -25.20 21.80 28.77
C LYS A 51 -25.70 20.57 28.02
N ILE A 52 -26.44 19.75 28.76
CA ILE A 52 -27.25 18.66 28.23
C ILE A 52 -28.71 19.06 28.41
N VAL A 53 -29.50 19.00 27.34
CA VAL A 53 -30.95 19.19 27.36
C VAL A 53 -31.64 17.86 27.15
N ASN A 54 -32.82 17.68 27.74
CA ASN A 54 -33.61 16.46 27.59
C ASN A 54 -34.84 16.76 26.74
N GLU A 55 -35.04 16.00 25.67
CA GLU A 55 -36.21 16.10 24.80
C GLU A 55 -36.55 14.70 24.29
N PRO A 56 -37.75 14.16 24.53
CA PRO A 56 -38.15 12.86 24.01
C PRO A 56 -37.94 12.77 22.48
N PHE A 57 -37.48 11.62 22.00
CA PHE A 57 -37.30 11.41 20.57
C PHE A 57 -38.66 11.53 19.84
N LYS A 58 -38.73 12.46 18.88
CA LYS A 58 -39.85 12.59 17.94
C LYS A 58 -39.41 12.17 16.55
N ASP A 59 -38.40 12.86 16.03
CA ASP A 59 -37.72 12.57 14.78
C ASP A 59 -36.34 13.27 14.77
N PHE A 60 -35.48 12.94 13.82
CA PHE A 60 -34.11 13.45 13.83
C PHE A 60 -34.04 14.98 13.62
N GLY A 61 -34.87 15.52 12.72
CA GLY A 61 -34.92 16.95 12.43
C GLY A 61 -35.39 17.79 13.63
N HIS A 62 -36.44 17.34 14.31
CA HIS A 62 -36.97 17.97 15.53
C HIS A 62 -35.92 17.98 16.64
N ASN A 63 -35.39 16.82 17.03
CA ASN A 63 -34.46 16.72 18.15
C ASN A 63 -33.12 17.45 17.88
N ARG A 64 -32.62 17.44 16.63
CA ARG A 64 -31.46 18.28 16.27
C ARG A 64 -31.76 19.77 16.29
N THR A 65 -32.96 20.17 15.88
CA THR A 65 -33.40 21.56 15.99
C THR A 65 -33.47 22.01 17.44
N VAL A 66 -33.98 21.18 18.34
CA VAL A 66 -33.96 21.46 19.79
C VAL A 66 -32.53 21.62 20.30
N ALA A 67 -31.60 20.75 19.89
CA ALA A 67 -30.18 20.88 20.25
C ALA A 67 -29.55 22.19 19.73
N LEU A 68 -29.86 22.59 18.49
CA LEU A 68 -29.39 23.84 17.89
C LEU A 68 -29.95 25.07 18.60
N GLN A 69 -31.26 25.09 18.87
CA GLN A 69 -31.91 26.19 19.58
C GLN A 69 -31.36 26.31 21.01
N ALA A 70 -31.08 25.19 21.68
CA ALA A 70 -30.41 25.20 22.97
C ALA A 70 -28.98 25.76 22.85
N ALA A 71 -28.23 25.41 21.81
CA ALA A 71 -26.88 25.95 21.59
C ALA A 71 -26.90 27.46 21.33
N ALA A 72 -27.92 27.96 20.63
CA ALA A 72 -28.08 29.39 20.33
C ALA A 72 -28.33 30.26 21.57
N THR A 73 -28.70 29.67 22.72
CA THR A 73 -28.82 30.41 23.98
C THR A 73 -27.49 30.58 24.71
N LEU A 74 -26.40 29.97 24.24
CA LEU A 74 -25.06 30.15 24.83
C LEU A 74 -24.50 31.52 24.41
N PRO A 75 -23.71 32.21 25.26
CA PRO A 75 -23.07 33.45 24.88
C PRO A 75 -22.21 33.30 23.63
N THR A 76 -22.32 34.23 22.67
CA THR A 76 -21.53 34.22 21.44
C THR A 76 -20.03 34.26 21.71
N SER A 77 -19.60 34.81 22.86
CA SER A 77 -18.20 34.80 23.30
C SER A 77 -17.61 33.42 23.58
N ILE A 78 -18.45 32.39 23.75
CA ILE A 78 -18.03 30.99 23.97
C ILE A 78 -18.54 30.02 22.90
N ALA A 79 -19.51 30.44 22.09
CA ALA A 79 -20.12 29.60 21.07
C ALA A 79 -20.53 30.45 19.85
N GLU A 80 -19.55 30.92 19.07
CA GLU A 80 -19.82 31.65 17.81
C GLU A 80 -20.20 30.70 16.66
N TYR A 81 -19.67 29.48 16.66
CA TYR A 81 -19.96 28.44 15.66
C TYR A 81 -20.37 27.14 16.36
N VAL A 82 -21.21 26.36 15.68
CA VAL A 82 -21.65 25.02 16.11
C VAL A 82 -21.02 23.99 15.21
N LEU A 83 -20.25 23.08 15.78
CA LEU A 83 -19.79 21.84 15.14
C LEU A 83 -20.86 20.74 15.33
N LEU A 84 -21.32 20.18 14.22
CA LEU A 84 -22.45 19.26 14.14
C LEU A 84 -21.96 17.80 14.05
N MET A 85 -21.85 17.12 15.17
CA MET A 85 -21.36 15.74 15.24
C MET A 85 -22.44 14.72 15.65
N ASP A 86 -22.18 13.45 15.36
CA ASP A 86 -22.96 12.31 15.83
C ASP A 86 -22.09 11.43 16.75
N ALA A 87 -22.70 10.64 17.64
CA ALA A 87 -22.01 9.95 18.73
C ALA A 87 -20.92 8.94 18.29
N ASP A 88 -21.03 8.40 17.08
CA ASP A 88 -20.12 7.41 16.51
C ASP A 88 -19.06 8.00 15.57
N MET A 89 -19.02 9.33 15.41
CA MET A 89 -18.08 10.03 14.55
C MET A 89 -16.75 10.36 15.22
N VAL A 90 -15.70 10.55 14.43
CA VAL A 90 -14.40 11.08 14.87
C VAL A 90 -14.02 12.27 14.00
N LEU A 91 -13.77 13.43 14.62
CA LEU A 91 -13.18 14.56 13.91
C LEU A 91 -11.67 14.35 13.78
N TRP A 92 -11.23 14.01 12.57
CA TRP A 92 -9.81 13.92 12.25
C TRP A 92 -9.29 15.26 11.70
N ARG A 93 -8.12 15.67 12.18
CA ARG A 93 -7.39 16.85 11.73
C ARG A 93 -5.95 16.44 11.43
N HIS A 94 -5.42 16.92 10.31
CA HIS A 94 -4.02 16.72 9.97
C HIS A 94 -3.13 17.32 11.08
N PRO A 95 -2.06 16.61 11.54
CA PRO A 95 -1.21 17.09 12.62
C PRO A 95 -0.65 18.50 12.41
N ASP A 96 -0.25 18.81 11.17
CA ASP A 96 0.35 20.10 10.79
C ASP A 96 -0.67 21.23 10.56
N TYR A 97 -1.97 20.93 10.52
CA TYR A 97 -3.01 21.96 10.33
C TYR A 97 -3.44 22.52 11.68
N SER A 98 -2.98 23.71 12.05
CA SER A 98 -3.12 24.20 13.44
C SER A 98 -4.57 24.51 13.84
N ILE A 99 -4.84 24.58 15.15
CA ILE A 99 -6.17 24.95 15.65
C ILE A 99 -6.47 26.42 15.32
N GLU A 100 -5.44 27.27 15.34
CA GLU A 100 -5.51 28.67 14.98
C GLU A 100 -5.90 28.84 13.50
N GLU A 101 -5.29 28.06 12.62
CA GLU A 101 -5.66 28.03 11.20
C GLU A 101 -7.10 27.56 11.01
N PHE A 102 -7.49 26.46 11.66
CA PHE A 102 -8.87 25.96 11.64
C PHE A 102 -9.89 27.03 12.07
N LYS A 103 -9.67 27.67 13.23
CA LYS A 103 -10.59 28.68 13.77
C LYS A 103 -10.59 29.98 12.96
N SER A 104 -9.44 30.41 12.43
CA SER A 104 -9.35 31.64 11.62
C SER A 104 -10.16 31.56 10.34
N LYS A 105 -10.26 30.37 9.73
CA LYS A 105 -11.08 30.14 8.54
C LYS A 105 -12.57 30.34 8.81
N LEU A 106 -13.03 30.07 10.04
CA LEU A 106 -14.43 30.20 10.43
C LEU A 106 -14.94 31.64 10.29
N ILE A 107 -14.10 32.64 10.59
CA ILE A 107 -14.49 34.06 10.71
C ILE A 107 -15.12 34.64 9.43
N ARG A 108 -14.82 34.06 8.26
CA ARG A 108 -15.19 34.62 6.95
C ARG A 108 -16.51 34.11 6.39
N PHE A 109 -17.06 33.01 6.91
CA PHE A 109 -18.19 32.31 6.31
C PHE A 109 -19.24 31.94 7.34
N ASN A 110 -20.46 31.63 6.90
CA ASN A 110 -21.56 31.32 7.81
C ASN A 110 -21.77 29.83 8.00
N ALA A 111 -21.36 29.01 7.03
CA ALA A 111 -21.53 27.56 7.06
C ALA A 111 -20.37 26.87 6.33
N PHE A 112 -20.04 25.66 6.77
CA PHE A 112 -18.95 24.87 6.20
C PHE A 112 -19.38 23.45 5.86
N TYR A 113 -19.01 23.03 4.66
CA TYR A 113 -19.01 21.62 4.27
C TYR A 113 -17.73 20.95 4.76
N LEU A 114 -17.90 19.81 5.44
CA LEU A 114 -16.81 18.88 5.71
C LEU A 114 -17.09 17.59 4.93
N TYR A 115 -16.02 16.97 4.44
CA TYR A 115 -16.10 15.61 3.93
C TYR A 115 -16.18 14.63 5.10
N GLN A 116 -17.00 13.60 4.93
CA GLN A 116 -17.14 12.52 5.89
C GLN A 116 -17.30 11.17 5.21
N GLY A 117 -17.01 10.10 5.95
CA GLY A 117 -17.20 8.72 5.51
C GLY A 117 -16.07 7.80 6.00
N SER A 118 -15.63 6.90 5.11
CA SER A 118 -14.53 5.96 5.34
C SER A 118 -13.40 6.17 4.34
N GLU A 119 -12.35 5.34 4.39
CA GLU A 119 -11.24 5.44 3.43
C GLU A 119 -11.65 5.21 1.96
N THR A 120 -12.76 4.53 1.70
CA THR A 120 -13.20 4.14 0.34
C THR A 120 -14.48 4.82 -0.12
N PHE A 121 -15.15 5.55 0.79
CA PHE A 121 -16.45 6.15 0.57
C PHE A 121 -16.52 7.52 1.26
N LYS A 122 -16.87 8.57 0.52
CA LYS A 122 -16.98 9.92 1.10
C LYS A 122 -18.10 10.74 0.47
N TYR A 123 -18.57 11.72 1.23
CA TYR A 123 -19.56 12.72 0.79
C TYR A 123 -19.42 13.99 1.64
N LYS A 124 -19.89 15.13 1.11
CA LYS A 124 -19.93 16.39 1.84
C LYS A 124 -21.22 16.53 2.65
N ASN A 125 -21.09 17.10 3.84
CA ASN A 125 -22.23 17.50 4.66
C ASN A 125 -21.96 18.83 5.36
N THR A 126 -23.00 19.62 5.62
CA THR A 126 -22.89 20.85 6.40
C THR A 126 -22.63 20.47 7.85
N ARG A 127 -21.43 20.77 8.33
CA ARG A 127 -20.95 20.30 9.64
C ARG A 127 -20.50 21.39 10.58
N ILE A 128 -20.32 22.61 10.08
CA ILE A 128 -20.12 23.78 10.92
C ILE A 128 -21.07 24.88 10.46
N VAL A 129 -21.75 25.51 11.39
CA VAL A 129 -22.62 26.66 11.12
C VAL A 129 -22.43 27.73 12.16
N LYS A 130 -22.64 28.99 11.77
CA LYS A 130 -22.62 30.10 12.71
C LYS A 130 -23.77 29.95 13.71
N ASN A 131 -23.49 30.14 14.99
CA ASN A 131 -24.44 29.94 16.09
C ASN A 131 -25.34 31.18 16.25
N TYR A 132 -26.25 31.40 15.31
CA TYR A 132 -27.28 32.44 15.40
C TYR A 132 -28.68 31.83 15.51
N SER A 133 -29.64 32.60 16.04
CA SER A 133 -31.04 32.17 16.12
C SER A 133 -31.65 32.05 14.72
N GLY A 134 -31.90 30.83 14.26
CA GLY A 134 -32.67 30.56 13.03
C GLY A 134 -32.25 29.34 12.19
N PHE A 135 -31.01 28.84 12.33
CA PHE A 135 -30.68 27.53 11.74
C PHE A 135 -31.52 26.44 12.39
N THR A 136 -32.08 25.57 11.56
CA THR A 136 -32.87 24.41 11.99
C THR A 136 -32.42 23.17 11.24
N TYR A 137 -32.91 22.00 11.63
CA TYR A 137 -32.83 20.81 10.80
C TYR A 137 -34.18 20.52 10.20
N TRP A 138 -34.19 20.17 8.91
CA TRP A 138 -35.39 19.72 8.22
C TRP A 138 -35.21 18.26 7.80
N GLY A 139 -36.26 17.47 8.00
CA GLY A 139 -36.33 16.06 7.63
C GLY A 139 -36.57 15.13 8.82
N VAL A 140 -37.47 14.16 8.66
CA VAL A 140 -37.78 13.17 9.72
C VAL A 140 -36.61 12.19 9.97
N THR A 141 -35.78 11.95 8.96
CA THR A 141 -34.49 11.25 8.98
C THR A 141 -33.70 11.67 7.73
N HIS A 142 -32.38 11.44 7.72
CA HIS A 142 -31.47 11.98 6.70
C HIS A 142 -31.63 13.51 6.53
N GLU A 143 -31.81 14.14 7.68
CA GLU A 143 -32.02 15.55 7.89
C GLU A 143 -30.84 16.39 7.38
N TYR A 144 -31.15 17.61 6.97
CA TYR A 144 -30.14 18.59 6.56
C TYR A 144 -30.34 19.90 7.29
N VAL A 145 -29.27 20.68 7.38
CA VAL A 145 -29.34 22.01 7.96
C VAL A 145 -30.19 22.91 7.06
N ASN A 146 -31.31 23.35 7.60
CA ASN A 146 -32.18 24.33 6.98
C ASN A 146 -31.75 25.75 7.40
N VAL A 147 -31.47 26.56 6.39
CA VAL A 147 -31.08 27.97 6.53
C VAL A 147 -32.34 28.82 6.74
N PRO A 148 -32.34 29.81 7.64
CA PRO A 148 -33.45 30.74 7.77
C PRO A 148 -33.65 31.59 6.53
N GLU A 149 -34.91 31.85 6.24
CA GLU A 149 -35.36 32.61 5.10
C GLU A 149 -34.81 34.05 5.12
N GLY A 150 -34.42 34.56 3.95
CA GLY A 150 -33.92 35.93 3.79
C GLY A 150 -32.46 36.16 4.22
N MET A 151 -31.74 35.16 4.73
CA MET A 151 -30.31 35.26 5.00
C MET A 151 -29.45 34.82 3.81
N ASN A 152 -28.49 35.65 3.42
CA ASN A 152 -27.46 35.27 2.47
C ASN A 152 -26.34 34.51 3.22
N ILE A 153 -26.31 33.18 3.07
CA ILE A 153 -25.29 32.32 3.68
C ILE A 153 -24.17 32.06 2.69
N ILE A 154 -22.97 32.45 3.10
CA ILE A 154 -21.75 32.13 2.37
C ILE A 154 -21.22 30.80 2.92
N TYR A 155 -21.14 29.80 2.04
CA TYR A 155 -20.56 28.49 2.32
C TYR A 155 -19.07 28.47 1.99
N GLU A 156 -18.34 27.66 2.72
CA GLU A 156 -16.97 27.26 2.39
C GLU A 156 -16.78 25.76 2.68
N TYR A 157 -15.69 25.16 2.22
CA TYR A 157 -15.35 23.78 2.56
C TYR A 157 -13.94 23.65 3.16
N PHE A 158 -13.74 22.62 3.96
CA PHE A 158 -12.41 22.20 4.38
C PHE A 158 -11.85 21.16 3.42
N ASP A 159 -10.55 21.26 3.11
CA ASP A 159 -9.87 20.22 2.34
C ASP A 159 -9.92 18.91 3.15
N PRO A 160 -10.40 17.79 2.57
CA PRO A 160 -10.44 16.50 3.24
C PRO A 160 -9.05 16.01 3.71
N LYS A 161 -7.96 16.53 3.15
CA LYS A 161 -6.59 16.25 3.62
C LYS A 161 -6.22 17.01 4.90
N GLN A 162 -6.94 18.07 5.23
CA GLN A 162 -6.74 18.88 6.43
C GLN A 162 -7.71 18.48 7.55
N VAL A 163 -8.99 18.30 7.21
CA VAL A 163 -10.06 17.97 8.17
C VAL A 163 -11.03 16.97 7.54
N PHE A 164 -11.34 15.90 8.26
CA PHE A 164 -12.26 14.85 7.80
C PHE A 164 -13.05 14.30 8.98
N ILE A 165 -14.31 13.92 8.75
CA ILE A 165 -15.11 13.21 9.75
C ILE A 165 -15.15 11.72 9.41
N GLN A 166 -14.61 10.88 10.29
CA GLN A 166 -14.64 9.44 10.11
C GLN A 166 -15.96 8.88 10.66
N ASP A 167 -16.75 8.25 9.79
CA ASP A 167 -18.00 7.58 10.13
C ASP A 167 -17.69 6.12 10.51
N ILE A 168 -17.66 5.80 11.82
CA ILE A 168 -17.35 4.43 12.28
C ILE A 168 -18.55 3.52 12.15
N GLY A 169 -19.77 4.05 12.37
CA GLY A 169 -20.98 3.28 12.20
C GLY A 169 -21.14 2.16 13.22
N ASP A 170 -20.81 2.41 14.49
CA ASP A 170 -20.96 1.47 15.62
C ASP A 170 -21.91 1.99 16.72
N GLY A 171 -22.68 3.07 16.46
CA GLY A 171 -23.64 3.63 17.41
C GLY A 171 -24.79 2.71 17.84
N GLY A 172 -25.37 2.98 19.01
CA GLY A 172 -26.25 2.08 19.77
C GLY A 172 -27.67 1.84 19.20
N SER A 173 -28.16 2.70 18.30
CA SER A 173 -29.56 2.66 17.80
C SER A 173 -29.72 2.02 16.41
N LYS A 174 -29.15 0.82 16.20
CA LYS A 174 -29.11 0.12 14.89
C LYS A 174 -30.12 -1.01 14.69
N GLY A 175 -30.64 -1.62 15.76
CA GLY A 175 -31.44 -2.85 15.68
C GLY A 175 -32.76 -2.73 14.91
N ASP A 176 -33.39 -1.55 14.91
CA ASP A 176 -34.66 -1.27 14.22
C ASP A 176 -34.54 -0.14 13.18
N LYS A 177 -33.31 0.22 12.79
CA LYS A 177 -33.01 1.43 12.02
C LYS A 177 -33.88 1.53 10.76
N TYR A 178 -33.87 0.48 9.93
CA TYR A 178 -34.54 0.51 8.63
C TYR A 178 -36.06 0.56 8.78
N GLU A 179 -36.63 -0.21 9.71
CA GLU A 179 -38.05 -0.19 10.03
C GLU A 179 -38.49 1.18 10.55
N ARG A 180 -37.71 1.80 11.44
CA ARG A 180 -37.99 3.14 11.97
C ARG A 180 -37.96 4.18 10.85
N ASP A 181 -36.91 4.18 10.05
CA ASP A 181 -36.74 5.14 8.96
C ASP A 181 -37.88 4.98 7.93
N ILE A 182 -38.28 3.75 7.58
CA ILE A 182 -39.46 3.48 6.74
C ILE A 182 -40.73 4.07 7.35
N ARG A 183 -41.01 3.85 8.64
CA ARG A 183 -42.21 4.40 9.31
C ARG A 183 -42.23 5.93 9.26
N LEU A 184 -41.11 6.56 9.64
CA LEU A 184 -40.97 8.01 9.67
C LEU A 184 -41.14 8.63 8.28
N LEU A 185 -40.46 8.09 7.27
CA LEU A 185 -40.51 8.60 5.89
C LEU A 185 -41.86 8.34 5.23
N THR A 186 -42.51 7.20 5.52
CA THR A 186 -43.86 6.92 5.03
C THR A 186 -44.85 7.95 5.58
N GLN A 187 -44.82 8.23 6.88
CA GLN A 187 -45.64 9.28 7.48
C GLN A 187 -45.27 10.66 6.92
N GLY A 188 -43.98 10.96 6.78
CA GLY A 188 -43.50 12.21 6.19
C GLY A 188 -44.02 12.46 4.78
N LEU A 189 -44.20 11.41 3.97
CA LEU A 189 -44.81 11.49 2.63
C LEU A 189 -46.34 11.60 2.65
N VAL A 190 -47.01 11.14 3.71
CA VAL A 190 -48.43 11.45 3.95
C VAL A 190 -48.59 12.94 4.23
N ASP A 191 -47.72 13.48 5.09
CA ASP A 191 -47.77 14.88 5.51
C ASP A 191 -47.29 15.84 4.40
N ASN A 192 -46.33 15.40 3.59
CA ASN A 192 -45.75 16.16 2.47
C ASN A 192 -45.70 15.31 1.20
N PRO A 193 -46.82 15.18 0.46
CA PRO A 193 -46.87 14.41 -0.77
C PRO A 193 -45.87 14.91 -1.81
N ASN A 194 -45.31 13.99 -2.61
CA ASN A 194 -44.29 14.25 -3.64
C ASN A 194 -42.99 14.89 -3.12
N ASN A 195 -42.69 14.77 -1.82
CA ASN A 195 -41.38 15.17 -1.33
C ASN A 195 -40.28 14.27 -1.90
N ASP A 196 -39.41 14.87 -2.69
CA ASP A 196 -38.40 14.18 -3.47
C ASP A 196 -37.36 13.50 -2.57
N ARG A 197 -36.85 14.21 -1.57
CA ARG A 197 -35.87 13.70 -0.60
C ARG A 197 -36.43 12.53 0.22
N TYR A 198 -37.64 12.65 0.76
CA TYR A 198 -38.26 11.55 1.51
C TYR A 198 -38.49 10.33 0.65
N THR A 199 -38.89 10.52 -0.61
CA THR A 199 -39.05 9.44 -1.59
C THR A 199 -37.72 8.72 -1.83
N PHE A 200 -36.62 9.46 -2.02
CA PHE A 200 -35.28 8.89 -2.21
C PHE A 200 -34.81 8.08 -1.00
N TYR A 201 -34.90 8.65 0.21
CA TYR A 201 -34.44 7.94 1.40
C TYR A 201 -35.34 6.78 1.79
N LEU A 202 -36.65 6.84 1.48
CA LEU A 202 -37.54 5.71 1.71
C LEU A 202 -37.15 4.52 0.81
N ALA A 203 -36.78 4.81 -0.44
CA ALA A 203 -36.24 3.79 -1.34
C ALA A 203 -34.92 3.21 -0.80
N ASN A 204 -34.00 4.03 -0.29
CA ASN A 204 -32.77 3.56 0.37
C ASN A 204 -33.07 2.66 1.57
N SER A 205 -34.03 3.02 2.42
CA SER A 205 -34.40 2.21 3.59
C SER A 205 -35.00 0.86 3.20
N TYR A 206 -35.86 0.80 2.16
CA TYR A 206 -36.36 -0.47 1.63
C TYR A 206 -35.25 -1.34 1.05
N ARG A 207 -34.33 -0.74 0.27
CA ARG A 207 -33.17 -1.43 -0.29
C ARG A 207 -32.30 -2.04 0.81
N ASP A 208 -31.98 -1.24 1.83
CA ASP A 208 -31.08 -1.67 2.91
C ASP A 208 -31.74 -2.72 3.83
N LYS A 209 -33.07 -2.73 3.91
CA LYS A 209 -33.87 -3.81 4.50
C LYS A 209 -33.92 -5.09 3.64
N GLY A 210 -33.56 -5.00 2.36
CA GLY A 210 -33.61 -6.10 1.38
C GLY A 210 -34.91 -6.23 0.59
N ASP A 211 -35.85 -5.29 0.75
CA ASP A 211 -37.10 -5.23 -0.02
C ASP A 211 -36.85 -4.52 -1.35
N ASN A 212 -36.29 -5.27 -2.31
CA ASN A 212 -35.87 -4.75 -3.61
C ASN A 212 -37.06 -4.23 -4.45
N ASP A 213 -38.23 -4.87 -4.37
CA ASP A 213 -39.40 -4.48 -5.16
C ASP A 213 -39.91 -3.10 -4.74
N LYS A 214 -40.09 -2.87 -3.42
CA LYS A 214 -40.48 -1.54 -2.93
C LYS A 214 -39.40 -0.49 -3.15
N ALA A 215 -38.13 -0.86 -3.00
CA ALA A 215 -37.04 0.05 -3.30
C ALA A 215 -37.13 0.56 -4.75
N ILE A 216 -37.31 -0.35 -5.72
CA ILE A 216 -37.45 -0.01 -7.14
C ILE A 216 -38.68 0.88 -7.38
N GLU A 217 -39.82 0.56 -6.76
CA GLU A 217 -41.04 1.38 -6.85
C GLU A 217 -40.77 2.83 -6.43
N TYR A 218 -40.18 3.04 -5.26
CA TYR A 218 -39.92 4.40 -4.75
C TYR A 218 -38.78 5.10 -5.49
N TYR A 219 -37.75 4.39 -5.96
CA TYR A 219 -36.74 5.01 -6.83
C TYR A 219 -37.34 5.48 -8.16
N ARG A 220 -38.27 4.73 -8.76
CA ARG A 220 -38.98 5.18 -9.96
C ARG A 220 -39.81 6.43 -9.69
N LYS A 221 -40.54 6.47 -8.58
CA LYS A 221 -41.24 7.70 -8.13
C LYS A 221 -40.26 8.86 -7.95
N ARG A 222 -39.09 8.62 -7.34
CA ARG A 222 -38.06 9.65 -7.15
C ARG A 222 -37.59 10.23 -8.48
N ILE A 223 -37.39 9.37 -9.49
CA ILE A 223 -36.99 9.77 -10.85
C ILE A 223 -38.10 10.61 -11.50
N GLU A 224 -39.36 10.19 -11.39
CA GLU A 224 -40.52 10.91 -11.95
C GLU A 224 -40.71 12.30 -11.34
N ILE A 225 -40.47 12.45 -10.03
CA ILE A 225 -40.55 13.75 -9.33
C ILE A 225 -39.51 14.75 -9.87
N GLY A 226 -38.35 14.27 -10.35
CA GLY A 226 -37.26 15.14 -10.81
C GLY A 226 -36.58 15.93 -9.68
N GLY A 227 -35.68 16.86 -9.99
CA GLY A 227 -34.93 17.62 -8.98
C GLY A 227 -33.43 17.39 -9.08
N TRP A 228 -32.75 17.15 -7.95
CA TRP A 228 -31.29 17.06 -7.94
C TRP A 228 -30.76 15.84 -8.70
N ILE A 229 -29.92 16.11 -9.71
CA ILE A 229 -29.45 15.11 -10.68
C ILE A 229 -28.69 13.93 -10.04
N GLU A 230 -27.96 14.18 -8.96
CA GLU A 230 -27.19 13.16 -8.24
C GLU A 230 -28.10 12.12 -7.57
N GLU A 231 -29.24 12.54 -7.00
CA GLU A 231 -30.22 11.61 -6.42
C GLU A 231 -30.96 10.83 -7.52
N ILE A 232 -31.25 11.47 -8.66
CA ILE A 232 -31.84 10.79 -9.83
C ILE A 232 -30.87 9.72 -10.35
N TRP A 233 -29.59 10.06 -10.52
CA TRP A 233 -28.55 9.12 -10.91
C TRP A 233 -28.42 7.96 -9.90
N GLN A 234 -28.34 8.28 -8.61
CA GLN A 234 -28.25 7.28 -7.53
C GLN A 234 -29.47 6.36 -7.48
N SER A 235 -30.65 6.87 -7.89
CA SER A 235 -31.88 6.07 -8.01
C SER A 235 -31.74 5.03 -9.12
N TYR A 236 -31.31 5.42 -10.33
CA TYR A 236 -31.02 4.46 -11.40
C TYR A 236 -29.93 3.45 -11.01
N TYR A 237 -28.82 3.92 -10.42
CA TYR A 237 -27.75 3.07 -9.94
C TYR A 237 -28.23 2.04 -8.92
N SER A 238 -29.07 2.48 -7.97
CA SER A 238 -29.64 1.62 -6.92
C SER A 238 -30.69 0.65 -7.47
N ILE A 239 -31.53 1.07 -8.43
CA ILE A 239 -32.44 0.16 -9.16
C ILE A 239 -31.64 -0.97 -9.80
N GLY A 240 -30.51 -0.65 -10.47
CA GLY A 240 -29.66 -1.67 -11.08
C GLY A 240 -29.10 -2.66 -10.05
N ARG A 241 -28.67 -2.17 -8.88
CA ARG A 241 -28.24 -3.03 -7.76
C ARG A 241 -29.37 -3.92 -7.23
N CYS A 242 -30.59 -3.37 -7.10
CA CYS A 242 -31.77 -4.14 -6.68
C CYS A 242 -32.06 -5.27 -7.68
N TYR A 243 -32.10 -4.96 -8.98
CA TYR A 243 -32.29 -5.98 -10.01
C TYR A 243 -31.19 -7.04 -10.02
N ARG A 244 -29.92 -6.65 -9.84
CA ARG A 244 -28.81 -7.60 -9.68
C ARG A 244 -29.04 -8.55 -8.49
N ASN A 245 -29.46 -8.02 -7.34
CA ASN A 245 -29.75 -8.83 -6.14
C ASN A 245 -30.91 -9.80 -6.35
N MET A 246 -31.85 -9.47 -7.24
CA MET A 246 -32.96 -10.33 -7.66
C MET A 246 -32.58 -11.32 -8.78
N GLY A 247 -31.33 -11.32 -9.26
CA GLY A 247 -30.88 -12.13 -10.39
C GLY A 247 -31.35 -11.62 -11.77
N LYS A 248 -32.01 -10.45 -11.83
CA LYS A 248 -32.52 -9.82 -13.06
C LYS A 248 -31.43 -9.00 -13.74
N HIS A 249 -30.38 -9.66 -14.23
CA HIS A 249 -29.19 -8.97 -14.74
C HIS A 249 -29.43 -8.08 -15.97
N ALA A 250 -30.35 -8.44 -16.85
CA ALA A 250 -30.68 -7.61 -18.02
C ALA A 250 -31.28 -6.26 -17.60
N ASP A 251 -32.25 -6.29 -16.67
CA ASP A 251 -32.87 -5.08 -16.11
C ASP A 251 -31.85 -4.24 -15.33
N ALA A 252 -30.91 -4.90 -14.64
CA ALA A 252 -29.81 -4.22 -13.95
C ALA A 252 -28.94 -3.40 -14.90
N ILE A 253 -28.53 -4.00 -16.03
CA ILE A 253 -27.71 -3.34 -17.05
C ILE A 253 -28.47 -2.18 -17.67
N ILE A 254 -29.76 -2.34 -17.98
CA ILE A 254 -30.59 -1.25 -18.52
C ILE A 254 -30.60 -0.06 -17.55
N ALA A 255 -30.89 -0.29 -16.26
CA ALA A 255 -30.91 0.78 -15.27
C ALA A 255 -29.55 1.47 -15.11
N TRP A 256 -28.43 0.72 -15.18
CA TRP A 256 -27.10 1.31 -15.14
C TRP A 256 -26.74 2.10 -16.41
N LEU A 257 -27.23 1.68 -17.58
CA LEU A 257 -27.09 2.47 -18.81
C LEU A 257 -27.94 3.74 -18.78
N ASP A 258 -29.15 3.67 -18.22
CA ASP A 258 -29.97 4.86 -17.99
C ASP A 258 -29.24 5.84 -17.06
N ALA A 259 -28.63 5.35 -15.98
CA ALA A 259 -27.79 6.19 -15.11
C ALA A 259 -26.66 6.89 -15.91
N TYR A 260 -25.98 6.16 -16.80
CA TYR A 260 -24.93 6.74 -17.65
C TYR A 260 -25.49 7.82 -18.58
N HIS A 261 -26.65 7.56 -19.19
CA HIS A 261 -27.29 8.49 -20.11
C HIS A 261 -27.62 9.83 -19.44
N ILE A 262 -28.14 9.81 -18.21
CA ILE A 262 -28.55 11.05 -17.53
C ILE A 262 -27.34 11.82 -16.96
N PHE A 263 -26.30 11.12 -16.51
CA PHE A 263 -25.11 11.75 -15.91
C PHE A 263 -23.85 10.93 -16.21
N PRO A 264 -23.19 11.17 -17.36
CA PRO A 264 -22.09 10.35 -17.86
C PRO A 264 -20.76 10.60 -17.12
N ASN A 265 -20.72 11.58 -16.21
CA ASN A 265 -19.54 11.98 -15.45
C ASN A 265 -19.15 10.97 -14.35
N ARG A 266 -20.03 10.00 -14.07
CA ARG A 266 -19.86 8.95 -13.08
C ARG A 266 -19.67 7.60 -13.75
N ILE A 267 -18.81 6.76 -13.19
CA ILE A 267 -18.44 5.46 -13.77
C ILE A 267 -18.81 4.26 -12.90
N GLU A 268 -19.36 4.46 -11.70
CA GLU A 268 -19.64 3.33 -10.80
C GLU A 268 -20.68 2.36 -11.39
N ASN A 269 -21.64 2.89 -12.14
CA ASN A 269 -22.61 2.12 -12.94
C ASN A 269 -21.93 1.34 -14.08
N LEU A 270 -20.96 1.94 -14.78
CA LEU A 270 -20.20 1.25 -15.83
C LEU A 270 -19.32 0.15 -15.24
N TYR A 271 -18.71 0.39 -14.08
CA TYR A 271 -17.94 -0.61 -13.35
C TYR A 271 -18.78 -1.86 -13.04
N GLU A 272 -20.03 -1.69 -12.60
CA GLU A 272 -20.95 -2.82 -12.37
C GLU A 272 -21.23 -3.62 -13.66
N ILE A 273 -21.39 -2.95 -14.79
CA ILE A 273 -21.57 -3.60 -16.11
C ILE A 273 -20.29 -4.36 -16.51
N ILE A 274 -19.11 -3.74 -16.35
CA ILE A 274 -17.81 -4.36 -16.65
C ILE A 274 -17.63 -5.64 -15.83
N ASN A 275 -17.86 -5.55 -14.52
CA ASN A 275 -17.72 -6.67 -13.60
C ASN A 275 -18.68 -7.81 -13.97
N HIS A 276 -19.94 -7.50 -14.27
CA HIS A 276 -20.92 -8.49 -14.73
C HIS A 276 -20.41 -9.26 -15.96
N TYR A 277 -20.00 -8.55 -17.02
CA TYR A 277 -19.56 -9.20 -18.25
C TYR A 277 -18.24 -9.95 -18.10
N ARG A 278 -17.30 -9.45 -17.27
CA ARG A 278 -16.07 -10.17 -16.95
C ARG A 278 -16.37 -11.49 -16.25
N VAL A 279 -17.22 -11.48 -15.21
CA VAL A 279 -17.61 -12.70 -14.48
C VAL A 279 -18.33 -13.69 -15.40
N ALA A 280 -19.15 -13.20 -16.33
CA ALA A 280 -19.80 -14.03 -17.35
C ALA A 280 -18.86 -14.52 -18.47
N GLY A 281 -17.56 -14.20 -18.44
CA GLY A 281 -16.58 -14.56 -19.46
C GLY A 281 -16.73 -13.82 -20.79
N LYS A 282 -17.61 -12.81 -20.86
CA LYS A 282 -17.85 -11.99 -22.06
C LYS A 282 -16.85 -10.83 -22.13
N ASN A 283 -15.56 -11.17 -22.14
CA ASN A 283 -14.44 -10.22 -22.01
C ASN A 283 -14.45 -9.10 -23.04
N THR A 284 -14.89 -9.38 -24.28
CA THR A 284 -15.00 -8.35 -25.31
C THR A 284 -16.03 -7.28 -24.93
N LEU A 285 -17.19 -7.65 -24.39
CA LEU A 285 -18.18 -6.67 -23.93
C LEU A 285 -17.65 -5.87 -22.74
N ALA A 286 -17.06 -6.57 -21.77
CA ALA A 286 -16.44 -5.92 -20.60
C ALA A 286 -15.39 -4.88 -21.02
N HIS A 287 -14.54 -5.20 -22.01
CA HIS A 287 -13.54 -4.27 -22.54
C HIS A 287 -14.16 -3.02 -23.17
N HIS A 288 -15.26 -3.14 -23.94
CA HIS A 288 -15.91 -1.96 -24.52
C HIS A 288 -16.48 -1.03 -23.44
N PHE A 289 -17.10 -1.58 -22.40
CA PHE A 289 -17.56 -0.76 -21.27
C PHE A 289 -16.41 -0.18 -20.45
N TYR A 290 -15.29 -0.89 -20.34
CA TYR A 290 -14.07 -0.35 -19.75
C TYR A 290 -13.55 0.87 -20.51
N LEU A 291 -13.51 0.82 -21.85
CA LEU A 291 -13.08 1.98 -22.65
C LEU A 291 -13.99 3.20 -22.43
N LEU A 292 -15.31 2.99 -22.34
CA LEU A 292 -16.27 4.06 -22.00
C LEU A 292 -16.04 4.62 -20.59
N ALA A 293 -15.78 3.75 -19.61
CA ALA A 293 -15.49 4.16 -18.25
C ALA A 293 -14.16 4.91 -18.15
N GLU A 294 -13.13 4.48 -18.86
CA GLU A 294 -11.82 5.13 -18.87
C GLU A 294 -11.88 6.50 -19.53
N GLU A 295 -12.60 6.64 -20.65
CA GLU A 295 -12.85 7.92 -21.30
C GLU A 295 -13.56 8.90 -20.34
N SER A 296 -14.63 8.44 -19.69
CA SER A 296 -15.36 9.25 -18.69
C SER A 296 -14.45 9.63 -17.50
N ARG A 297 -13.68 8.67 -16.96
CA ARG A 297 -12.73 8.89 -15.86
C ARG A 297 -11.69 9.97 -16.18
N GLN A 298 -11.19 10.02 -17.42
CA GLN A 298 -10.22 11.03 -17.84
C GLN A 298 -10.88 12.38 -18.14
N LYS A 299 -12.03 12.37 -18.82
CA LYS A 299 -12.74 13.59 -19.25
C LYS A 299 -13.28 14.40 -18.08
N TYR A 300 -13.76 13.72 -17.05
CA TYR A 300 -14.27 14.34 -15.84
C TYR A 300 -13.32 13.93 -14.73
N PRO A 301 -12.38 14.77 -14.26
CA PRO A 301 -11.46 14.41 -13.17
C PRO A 301 -12.01 14.71 -11.77
N GLU A 302 -13.03 15.57 -11.67
CA GLU A 302 -13.67 15.91 -10.39
C GLU A 302 -14.45 14.72 -9.83
N ARG A 303 -14.33 14.47 -8.52
CA ARG A 303 -14.90 13.29 -7.82
C ARG A 303 -15.83 13.68 -6.68
N ASP A 304 -16.51 14.79 -6.86
CA ASP A 304 -17.34 15.39 -5.82
C ASP A 304 -18.82 15.10 -6.07
N HIS A 305 -19.18 13.84 -5.90
CA HIS A 305 -20.54 13.36 -6.12
C HIS A 305 -21.17 12.82 -4.83
N LEU A 306 -22.50 12.77 -4.81
CA LEU A 306 -23.24 12.12 -3.73
C LEU A 306 -22.83 10.64 -3.66
N PHE A 307 -22.37 10.19 -2.49
CA PHE A 307 -22.05 8.78 -2.22
C PHE A 307 -21.00 8.21 -3.19
N THR A 308 -19.90 8.92 -3.41
CA THR A 308 -18.85 8.52 -4.35
C THR A 308 -18.09 7.29 -3.85
N LEU A 309 -17.95 6.26 -4.70
CA LEU A 309 -17.12 5.07 -4.45
C LEU A 309 -15.72 5.29 -5.01
N MET A 310 -14.82 5.85 -4.20
CA MET A 310 -13.49 6.29 -4.65
C MET A 310 -12.63 5.15 -5.17
N ASP A 311 -12.77 3.96 -4.60
CA ASP A 311 -12.00 2.77 -4.98
C ASP A 311 -12.19 2.36 -6.44
N ILE A 312 -13.37 2.63 -7.04
CA ILE A 312 -13.63 2.41 -8.46
C ILE A 312 -12.73 3.26 -9.34
N TYR A 313 -12.58 4.53 -8.96
CA TYR A 313 -11.77 5.50 -9.70
C TYR A 313 -10.28 5.31 -9.47
N GLU A 314 -9.90 4.95 -8.24
CA GLU A 314 -8.51 4.88 -7.80
C GLU A 314 -7.80 3.60 -8.23
N TYR A 315 -8.47 2.44 -8.21
CA TYR A 315 -7.81 1.18 -8.55
C TYR A 315 -8.70 0.07 -9.12
N LYS A 316 -10.00 -0.01 -8.82
CA LYS A 316 -10.80 -1.17 -9.27
C LYS A 316 -11.01 -1.18 -10.78
N LEU A 317 -11.09 -0.03 -11.43
CA LEU A 317 -11.17 0.00 -12.90
C LEU A 317 -9.88 -0.56 -13.54
N ASP A 318 -8.71 -0.21 -13.00
CA ASP A 318 -7.42 -0.76 -13.45
C ASP A 318 -7.30 -2.26 -13.12
N TYR A 319 -7.86 -2.72 -12.00
CA TYR A 319 -7.97 -4.13 -11.67
C TYR A 319 -8.80 -4.91 -12.69
N GLU A 320 -9.96 -4.39 -13.12
CA GLU A 320 -10.75 -5.05 -14.16
C GLU A 320 -9.94 -5.18 -15.46
N MET A 321 -9.18 -4.14 -15.84
CA MET A 321 -8.30 -4.20 -17.02
C MET A 321 -7.15 -5.19 -16.87
N SER A 322 -6.61 -5.35 -15.66
CA SER A 322 -5.59 -6.37 -15.36
C SER A 322 -6.05 -7.80 -15.63
N ILE A 323 -7.36 -8.04 -15.70
CA ILE A 323 -7.96 -9.35 -16.02
C ILE A 323 -8.40 -9.41 -17.48
N ILE A 324 -9.21 -8.43 -17.91
CA ILE A 324 -9.83 -8.43 -19.24
C ILE A 324 -8.78 -8.26 -20.35
N GLY A 325 -7.71 -7.51 -20.08
CA GLY A 325 -6.64 -7.23 -21.02
C GLY A 325 -5.96 -8.48 -21.58
N TYR A 326 -5.81 -9.53 -20.77
CA TYR A 326 -5.30 -10.83 -21.24
C TYR A 326 -6.05 -11.35 -22.47
N TYR A 327 -7.36 -11.15 -22.52
CA TYR A 327 -8.22 -11.68 -23.56
C TYR A 327 -8.46 -10.71 -24.71
N CYS A 328 -8.45 -9.40 -24.44
CA CYS A 328 -9.07 -8.41 -25.31
C CYS A 328 -8.32 -7.07 -25.44
N ASN A 329 -7.03 -7.00 -25.07
CA ASN A 329 -6.23 -5.77 -25.18
C ASN A 329 -5.89 -5.34 -26.62
N LYS A 330 -6.92 -5.03 -27.42
CA LYS A 330 -6.78 -4.59 -28.82
C LYS A 330 -6.13 -3.21 -28.95
N SER A 331 -6.19 -2.42 -27.88
CA SER A 331 -5.70 -1.04 -27.83
C SER A 331 -4.25 -0.93 -27.31
N ASP A 332 -3.56 -2.06 -27.14
CA ASP A 332 -2.17 -2.15 -26.64
C ASP A 332 -1.92 -1.34 -25.36
N GLN A 333 -2.88 -1.41 -24.43
CA GLN A 333 -2.74 -0.76 -23.12
C GLN A 333 -1.62 -1.42 -22.31
N ASP A 334 -0.91 -0.63 -21.51
CA ASP A 334 0.13 -1.10 -20.61
C ASP A 334 -0.47 -1.86 -19.40
N LEU A 335 -0.77 -3.15 -19.61
CA LEU A 335 -1.34 -4.03 -18.58
C LEU A 335 -0.43 -4.19 -17.35
N PRO A 336 0.91 -4.31 -17.49
CA PRO A 336 1.81 -4.23 -16.34
C PRO A 336 1.61 -2.96 -15.50
N LEU A 337 1.45 -1.79 -16.14
CA LEU A 337 1.19 -0.55 -15.42
C LEU A 337 -0.18 -0.55 -14.71
N ALA A 338 -1.23 -1.06 -15.34
CA ALA A 338 -2.54 -1.20 -14.70
C ALA A 338 -2.47 -2.10 -13.45
N CYS A 339 -1.71 -3.20 -13.53
CA CYS A 339 -1.43 -4.06 -12.39
C CYS A 339 -0.69 -3.31 -11.27
N MET A 340 0.37 -2.55 -11.62
CA MET A 340 1.13 -1.77 -10.64
C MET A 340 0.28 -0.70 -9.95
N LYS A 341 -0.52 0.07 -10.70
CA LYS A 341 -1.47 1.05 -10.15
C LYS A 341 -2.45 0.43 -9.17
N THR A 342 -2.87 -0.81 -9.42
CA THR A 342 -3.79 -1.52 -8.53
C THR A 342 -3.15 -1.83 -7.17
N ILE A 343 -1.95 -2.41 -7.17
CA ILE A 343 -1.31 -2.90 -5.95
C ILE A 343 -0.60 -1.81 -5.13
N THR A 344 -0.43 -0.60 -5.66
CA THR A 344 0.11 0.54 -4.92
C THR A 344 -0.90 1.13 -3.92
N HIS A 345 -2.19 0.87 -4.11
CA HIS A 345 -3.25 1.47 -3.32
C HIS A 345 -3.41 0.79 -1.94
N LYS A 346 -3.47 1.58 -0.86
CA LYS A 346 -3.56 1.05 0.52
C LYS A 346 -4.84 0.29 0.84
N SER A 347 -5.93 0.64 0.16
CA SER A 347 -7.26 0.04 0.36
C SER A 347 -7.48 -1.22 -0.47
N VAL A 348 -6.47 -1.71 -1.20
CA VAL A 348 -6.57 -2.97 -1.94
C VAL A 348 -6.74 -4.13 -0.96
N THR A 349 -7.67 -5.03 -1.26
CA THR A 349 -7.86 -6.24 -0.44
C THR A 349 -6.80 -7.29 -0.79
N ASP A 350 -6.44 -8.14 0.17
CA ASP A 350 -5.51 -9.26 -0.06
C ASP A 350 -5.99 -10.18 -1.21
N GLY A 351 -7.30 -10.31 -1.41
CA GLY A 351 -7.88 -11.08 -2.51
C GLY A 351 -7.54 -10.48 -3.87
N ILE A 352 -7.73 -9.16 -4.03
CA ILE A 352 -7.37 -8.44 -5.27
C ILE A 352 -5.86 -8.47 -5.47
N PHE A 353 -5.07 -8.21 -4.42
CA PHE A 353 -3.61 -8.22 -4.50
C PHE A 353 -3.06 -9.55 -5.02
N ARG A 354 -3.51 -10.69 -4.45
CA ARG A 354 -3.11 -12.03 -4.90
C ARG A 354 -3.58 -12.31 -6.33
N ASN A 355 -4.77 -11.86 -6.71
CA ASN A 355 -5.28 -12.06 -8.06
C ASN A 355 -4.44 -11.29 -9.11
N VAL A 356 -4.11 -10.02 -8.83
CA VAL A 356 -3.22 -9.23 -9.69
C VAL A 356 -1.87 -9.92 -9.85
N LEU A 357 -1.24 -10.38 -8.76
CA LEU A 357 0.02 -11.11 -8.85
C LEU A 357 -0.10 -12.42 -9.63
N SER A 358 -1.23 -13.13 -9.53
CA SER A 358 -1.45 -14.36 -10.30
C SER A 358 -1.61 -14.09 -11.79
N ASN A 359 -2.25 -12.98 -12.18
CA ASN A 359 -2.38 -12.59 -13.58
C ASN A 359 -1.10 -11.98 -14.15
N TYR A 360 -0.27 -11.35 -13.31
CA TYR A 360 0.91 -10.60 -13.75
C TYR A 360 1.86 -11.43 -14.63
N LYS A 361 2.00 -12.74 -14.38
CA LYS A 361 2.83 -13.68 -15.18
C LYS A 361 2.54 -13.66 -16.68
N PHE A 362 1.33 -13.29 -17.09
CA PHE A 362 0.98 -13.20 -18.50
C PHE A 362 1.55 -11.94 -19.18
N TYR A 363 1.86 -10.92 -18.39
CA TYR A 363 2.30 -9.60 -18.85
C TYR A 363 3.78 -9.30 -18.52
N THR A 364 4.46 -10.16 -17.76
CA THR A 364 5.86 -9.92 -17.35
C THR A 364 6.78 -9.80 -18.55
N THR A 365 7.63 -8.77 -18.53
CA THR A 365 8.81 -8.66 -19.40
C THR A 365 9.80 -9.77 -19.08
N ASN A 366 10.28 -10.46 -20.12
CA ASN A 366 11.35 -11.46 -20.06
C ASN A 366 12.69 -10.78 -20.30
N ILE A 367 13.46 -10.47 -19.26
CA ILE A 367 14.67 -9.65 -19.44
C ILE A 367 15.80 -10.39 -20.18
N ALA A 368 15.80 -11.74 -20.19
CA ALA A 368 16.78 -12.51 -20.96
C ALA A 368 16.67 -12.32 -22.47
N GLU A 369 15.50 -11.92 -23.00
CA GLU A 369 15.33 -11.61 -24.43
C GLU A 369 16.13 -10.36 -24.85
N TYR A 370 16.49 -9.51 -23.88
CA TYR A 370 17.30 -8.31 -24.09
C TYR A 370 18.78 -8.50 -23.69
N ALA A 371 19.19 -9.75 -23.43
CA ALA A 371 20.55 -10.06 -23.02
C ALA A 371 21.55 -9.72 -24.13
N LEU A 372 22.60 -8.99 -23.76
CA LEU A 372 23.74 -8.69 -24.61
C LEU A 372 24.76 -9.84 -24.55
N PRO A 373 25.50 -10.09 -25.63
CA PRO A 373 26.49 -11.16 -25.65
C PRO A 373 27.59 -10.91 -24.61
N ILE A 374 27.97 -11.98 -23.90
CA ILE A 374 29.20 -12.08 -23.11
C ILE A 374 30.16 -12.96 -23.92
N HIS A 375 31.45 -12.60 -24.00
CA HIS A 375 32.44 -13.42 -24.69
C HIS A 375 32.38 -14.87 -24.20
N GLU A 376 32.39 -15.85 -25.10
CA GLU A 376 32.19 -17.28 -24.77
C GLU A 376 33.14 -17.78 -23.67
N LYS A 377 34.43 -17.46 -23.77
CA LYS A 377 35.43 -17.77 -22.72
C LYS A 377 35.09 -17.19 -21.35
N ASN A 378 34.51 -15.99 -21.29
CA ASN A 378 34.15 -15.35 -20.02
C ASN A 378 32.90 -16.02 -19.44
N GLN A 379 31.91 -16.31 -20.28
CA GLN A 379 30.71 -17.06 -19.89
C GLN A 379 31.08 -18.43 -19.31
N LYS A 380 31.97 -19.16 -20.00
CA LYS A 380 32.49 -20.44 -19.54
C LYS A 380 33.25 -20.31 -18.22
N ALA A 381 34.14 -19.32 -18.11
CA ALA A 381 34.93 -19.10 -16.90
C ALA A 381 34.07 -18.77 -15.67
N LEU A 382 32.95 -18.05 -15.86
CA LEU A 382 31.94 -17.78 -14.83
C LEU A 382 31.16 -19.05 -14.44
N GLN A 383 30.76 -19.87 -15.41
CA GLN A 383 30.02 -21.12 -15.17
C GLN A 383 30.87 -22.22 -14.52
N GLU A 384 32.19 -22.14 -14.65
CA GLU A 384 33.14 -23.12 -14.12
C GLU A 384 33.65 -22.81 -12.70
N ILE A 385 33.26 -21.67 -12.11
CA ILE A 385 33.66 -21.29 -10.74
C ILE A 385 33.30 -22.40 -9.75
N GLY A 386 34.30 -22.88 -9.01
CA GLY A 386 34.17 -23.89 -7.97
C GLY A 386 34.07 -25.34 -8.45
N ARG A 387 33.94 -25.61 -9.75
CA ARG A 387 33.81 -26.98 -10.26
C ARG A 387 35.04 -27.83 -9.99
N THR A 388 36.23 -27.24 -10.08
CA THR A 388 37.49 -27.94 -9.77
C THR A 388 37.60 -28.22 -8.27
N LEU A 389 37.36 -27.19 -7.44
CA LEU A 389 37.47 -27.27 -5.98
C LEU A 389 36.43 -28.23 -5.37
N LEU A 390 35.22 -28.27 -5.93
CA LEU A 390 34.12 -29.11 -5.46
C LEU A 390 33.97 -30.42 -6.24
N LYS A 391 34.91 -30.76 -7.13
CA LYS A 391 34.86 -32.00 -7.94
C LYS A 391 34.46 -33.26 -7.15
N PRO A 392 34.95 -33.48 -5.91
CA PRO A 392 34.53 -34.64 -5.10
C PRO A 392 33.05 -34.65 -4.69
N PHE A 393 32.36 -33.51 -4.76
CA PHE A 393 31.02 -33.26 -4.22
C PHE A 393 29.97 -32.89 -5.28
N LEU A 394 30.35 -32.70 -6.56
CA LEU A 394 29.45 -32.23 -7.63
C LEU A 394 28.24 -33.15 -7.93
N GLY A 395 28.22 -34.38 -7.40
CA GLY A 395 27.04 -35.26 -7.47
C GLY A 395 25.97 -34.94 -6.41
N ASP A 396 26.41 -34.45 -5.25
CA ASP A 396 25.54 -34.14 -4.11
C ASP A 396 25.16 -32.65 -4.06
N PHE A 397 25.93 -31.79 -4.75
CA PHE A 397 25.75 -30.35 -4.77
C PHE A 397 25.40 -29.83 -6.17
N VAL A 398 24.46 -28.89 -6.22
CA VAL A 398 24.14 -28.11 -7.42
C VAL A 398 24.51 -26.65 -7.22
N SER A 399 24.90 -25.98 -8.30
CA SER A 399 25.19 -24.55 -8.24
C SER A 399 23.88 -23.76 -8.11
N SER A 400 23.94 -22.62 -7.43
CA SER A 400 22.79 -21.84 -6.98
C SER A 400 23.08 -20.35 -7.24
N THR A 401 22.36 -19.45 -6.58
CA THR A 401 22.36 -18.02 -6.84
C THR A 401 23.74 -17.40 -6.60
N PRO A 402 24.32 -16.75 -7.62
CA PRO A 402 25.61 -16.08 -7.47
C PRO A 402 25.42 -14.65 -6.94
N SER A 403 26.47 -14.14 -6.31
CA SER A 403 26.63 -12.73 -5.96
C SER A 403 27.90 -12.19 -6.60
N LEU A 404 27.91 -10.90 -6.91
CA LEU A 404 29.08 -10.22 -7.47
C LEU A 404 29.18 -8.77 -7.00
N CYS A 405 30.41 -8.28 -6.89
CA CYS A 405 30.72 -6.88 -6.64
C CYS A 405 32.06 -6.50 -7.28
N TRP A 406 32.28 -5.20 -7.52
CA TRP A 406 33.59 -4.66 -7.86
C TRP A 406 34.46 -4.56 -6.61
N ASP A 407 35.69 -5.05 -6.64
CA ASP A 407 36.68 -4.76 -5.59
C ASP A 407 37.21 -3.32 -5.78
N ALA A 408 36.76 -2.41 -4.91
CA ALA A 408 37.15 -0.99 -4.99
C ALA A 408 38.66 -0.76 -4.83
N LYS A 409 39.43 -1.73 -4.32
CA LYS A 409 40.89 -1.62 -4.18
C LYS A 409 41.63 -1.94 -5.48
N ASN A 410 41.19 -2.98 -6.18
CA ASN A 410 41.95 -3.56 -7.30
C ASN A 410 41.27 -3.39 -8.66
N GLY A 411 39.98 -3.03 -8.69
CA GLY A 411 39.16 -3.00 -9.90
C GLY A 411 38.75 -4.39 -10.40
N ASP A 412 39.05 -5.45 -9.65
CA ASP A 412 38.70 -6.82 -9.99
C ASP A 412 37.19 -7.05 -9.80
N LEU A 413 36.58 -7.84 -10.68
CA LEU A 413 35.25 -8.40 -10.42
C LEU A 413 35.40 -9.58 -9.47
N VAL A 414 34.68 -9.56 -8.35
CA VAL A 414 34.65 -10.66 -7.39
C VAL A 414 33.28 -11.33 -7.47
N VAL A 415 33.30 -12.64 -7.68
CA VAL A 415 32.09 -13.46 -7.85
C VAL A 415 32.07 -14.55 -6.80
N CYS A 416 30.96 -14.67 -6.09
CA CYS A 416 30.66 -15.78 -5.20
C CYS A 416 29.59 -16.66 -5.85
N VAL A 417 29.90 -17.93 -6.11
CA VAL A 417 28.92 -18.94 -6.56
C VAL A 417 28.58 -19.84 -5.38
N ARG A 418 27.29 -19.87 -5.04
CA ARG A 418 26.74 -20.75 -4.02
C ARG A 418 26.53 -22.15 -4.59
N TYR A 419 26.85 -23.18 -3.81
CA TYR A 419 26.54 -24.57 -4.08
C TYR A 419 25.73 -25.14 -2.93
N VAL A 420 24.63 -25.83 -3.24
CA VAL A 420 23.67 -26.34 -2.25
C VAL A 420 23.43 -27.83 -2.45
N ASN A 421 23.16 -28.57 -1.36
CA ASN A 421 22.85 -30.01 -1.40
C ASN A 421 21.35 -30.33 -1.51
N TYR A 422 20.53 -29.36 -1.90
CA TYR A 422 19.09 -29.52 -2.09
C TYR A 422 18.68 -29.05 -3.49
N LYS A 423 17.48 -29.47 -3.92
CA LYS A 423 16.94 -29.04 -5.21
C LYS A 423 15.44 -28.84 -5.16
N ILE A 424 14.97 -27.86 -5.91
CA ILE A 424 13.54 -27.69 -6.18
C ILE A 424 13.16 -28.63 -7.33
N ASN A 425 12.21 -29.52 -7.09
CA ASN A 425 11.71 -30.42 -8.11
C ASN A 425 10.71 -29.71 -9.05
N ASP A 426 10.28 -30.39 -10.11
CA ASP A 426 9.37 -29.78 -11.09
C ASP A 426 7.96 -29.52 -10.53
N LYS A 427 7.63 -30.01 -9.32
CA LYS A 427 6.41 -29.66 -8.57
C LYS A 427 6.60 -28.43 -7.67
N GLY A 428 7.82 -27.89 -7.55
CA GLY A 428 8.13 -26.77 -6.67
C GLY A 428 8.49 -27.18 -5.23
N GLU A 429 8.66 -28.48 -4.97
CA GLU A 429 8.97 -29.01 -3.64
C GLU A 429 10.49 -29.12 -3.46
N TYR A 430 10.97 -28.83 -2.25
CA TYR A 430 12.37 -29.02 -1.89
C TYR A 430 12.65 -30.50 -1.65
N LYS A 431 13.66 -31.05 -2.33
CA LYS A 431 14.30 -32.32 -2.00
C LYS A 431 15.61 -32.03 -1.29
N ASN A 432 15.70 -32.33 0.00
CA ASN A 432 16.88 -32.15 0.85
C ASN A 432 17.11 -33.36 1.75
N GLY A 433 18.33 -33.47 2.28
CA GLY A 433 18.68 -34.44 3.30
C GLY A 433 18.36 -33.95 4.72
N ASN A 434 18.90 -34.66 5.72
CA ASN A 434 18.80 -34.24 7.12
C ASN A 434 19.43 -32.86 7.36
N GLU A 435 20.58 -32.63 6.72
CA GLU A 435 21.30 -31.35 6.72
C GLU A 435 21.09 -30.62 5.39
N ILE A 436 20.90 -29.31 5.48
CA ILE A 436 20.88 -28.36 4.36
C ILE A 436 22.24 -27.69 4.34
N ILE A 437 23.09 -28.09 3.41
CA ILE A 437 24.50 -27.69 3.35
C ILE A 437 24.73 -26.72 2.20
N THR A 438 25.43 -25.64 2.52
CA THR A 438 25.82 -24.61 1.55
C THR A 438 27.32 -24.33 1.58
N LYS A 439 27.89 -24.29 0.38
CA LYS A 439 29.29 -23.95 0.11
C LYS A 439 29.36 -22.73 -0.80
N ASN A 440 30.14 -21.73 -0.43
CA ASN A 440 30.25 -20.47 -1.15
C ASN A 440 31.64 -20.34 -1.74
N ILE A 441 31.77 -20.41 -3.06
CA ILE A 441 33.07 -20.38 -3.73
C ILE A 441 33.32 -18.99 -4.33
N ILE A 442 34.46 -18.40 -4.03
CA ILE A 442 34.86 -17.07 -4.50
C ILE A 442 35.92 -17.19 -5.60
N ALA A 443 35.74 -16.43 -6.66
CA ALA A 443 36.70 -16.24 -7.74
C ALA A 443 36.85 -14.75 -8.09
N ARG A 444 38.01 -14.39 -8.63
CA ARG A 444 38.34 -13.03 -9.06
C ARG A 444 38.63 -12.97 -10.56
N PHE A 445 38.21 -11.89 -11.21
CA PHE A 445 38.45 -11.63 -12.62
C PHE A 445 39.05 -10.24 -12.80
N LYS A 446 40.14 -10.16 -13.58
CA LYS A 446 40.79 -8.90 -13.98
C LYS A 446 40.41 -8.52 -15.40
N ASN A 447 40.62 -7.25 -15.75
CA ASN A 447 40.39 -6.70 -17.08
C ASN A 447 38.95 -6.95 -17.56
N VAL A 448 38.00 -6.86 -16.63
CA VAL A 448 36.59 -7.14 -16.89
C VAL A 448 35.97 -5.93 -17.58
N THR A 449 35.47 -6.14 -18.79
CA THR A 449 34.79 -5.11 -19.58
C THR A 449 33.46 -5.66 -20.09
N SER A 450 32.58 -4.74 -20.48
CA SER A 450 31.31 -5.10 -21.13
C SER A 450 31.44 -5.34 -22.65
N ASP A 451 32.65 -5.28 -23.21
CA ASP A 451 32.90 -5.55 -24.64
C ASP A 451 32.88 -7.07 -24.90
N PRO A 452 31.97 -7.58 -25.76
CA PRO A 452 31.87 -9.00 -26.07
C PRO A 452 33.10 -9.57 -26.78
N LYS A 453 34.04 -8.74 -27.25
CA LYS A 453 35.28 -9.18 -27.91
C LYS A 453 36.46 -9.36 -26.95
N THR A 454 36.34 -8.88 -25.72
CA THR A 454 37.44 -8.89 -24.74
C THR A 454 37.35 -10.10 -23.83
N VAL A 455 38.45 -10.85 -23.72
CA VAL A 455 38.57 -11.97 -22.79
C VAL A 455 39.05 -11.45 -21.43
N TRP A 456 38.34 -11.82 -20.37
CA TRP A 456 38.73 -11.47 -19.00
C TRP A 456 39.80 -12.43 -18.49
N THR A 457 40.57 -12.00 -17.51
CA THR A 457 41.58 -12.85 -16.86
C THR A 457 41.04 -13.37 -15.54
N LYS A 458 40.58 -14.63 -15.51
CA LYS A 458 40.25 -15.33 -14.27
C LYS A 458 41.54 -15.63 -13.51
N GLN A 459 41.59 -15.27 -12.22
CA GLN A 459 42.71 -15.63 -11.36
C GLN A 459 42.67 -17.13 -11.07
N GLU A 460 43.84 -17.78 -10.99
CA GLU A 460 43.92 -19.25 -10.83
C GLU A 460 43.34 -19.72 -9.49
N GLU A 461 43.50 -18.91 -8.44
CA GLU A 461 43.05 -19.25 -7.10
C GLU A 461 41.54 -19.02 -6.93
N GLU A 462 40.84 -20.08 -6.55
CA GLU A 462 39.46 -20.07 -6.06
C GLU A 462 39.45 -20.63 -4.63
N TYR A 463 38.58 -20.11 -3.78
CA TYR A 463 38.49 -20.57 -2.40
C TYR A 463 37.06 -20.63 -1.90
N GLU A 464 36.81 -21.52 -0.95
CA GLU A 464 35.56 -21.57 -0.19
C GLU A 464 35.59 -20.49 0.90
N LEU A 465 34.59 -19.62 0.91
CA LEU A 465 34.38 -18.64 1.98
C LEU A 465 34.18 -19.37 3.31
N LYS A 466 35.14 -19.21 4.23
CA LYS A 466 35.00 -19.76 5.58
C LYS A 466 33.99 -18.95 6.39
N TYR A 467 33.49 -19.56 7.44
CA TYR A 467 32.47 -19.01 8.31
C TYR A 467 32.55 -19.63 9.69
N ASP A 468 31.88 -19.00 10.65
CA ASP A 468 31.83 -19.51 12.02
C ASP A 468 30.93 -20.75 12.12
N THR A 469 31.55 -21.92 12.33
CA THR A 469 30.85 -23.21 12.35
C THR A 469 30.10 -23.46 13.65
N GLN A 470 30.27 -22.63 14.68
CA GLN A 470 29.58 -22.83 15.97
C GLN A 470 28.05 -22.72 15.86
N TYR A 471 27.56 -22.07 14.81
CA TYR A 471 26.13 -21.89 14.55
C TYR A 471 25.54 -22.94 13.60
N ASN A 472 26.33 -23.94 13.20
CA ASN A 472 25.81 -25.02 12.37
C ASN A 472 24.77 -25.85 13.13
N GLY A 473 23.68 -26.16 12.44
CA GLY A 473 22.61 -27.02 12.92
C GLY A 473 22.03 -27.77 11.72
N ARG A 474 20.69 -27.78 11.57
CA ARG A 474 20.06 -28.24 10.33
C ARG A 474 20.58 -27.51 9.09
N TYR A 475 20.87 -26.21 9.21
CA TYR A 475 21.51 -25.42 8.16
C TYR A 475 23.01 -25.34 8.43
N VAL A 476 23.81 -25.81 7.48
CA VAL A 476 25.28 -25.87 7.56
C VAL A 476 25.83 -24.93 6.49
N GLY A 477 26.52 -23.86 6.92
CA GLY A 477 27.01 -22.83 5.99
C GLY A 477 26.18 -21.56 5.94
N LEU A 478 26.63 -20.65 5.08
CA LEU A 478 26.05 -19.33 4.86
C LEU A 478 25.10 -19.36 3.67
N GLU A 479 23.80 -19.15 3.89
CA GLU A 479 22.84 -18.99 2.80
C GLU A 479 22.88 -17.58 2.22
N ASP A 480 22.53 -17.43 0.95
CA ASP A 480 22.27 -16.14 0.30
C ASP A 480 23.37 -15.08 0.54
N VAL A 481 24.64 -15.45 0.35
CA VAL A 481 25.79 -14.53 0.50
C VAL A 481 25.69 -13.42 -0.53
N ARG A 482 25.61 -12.18 -0.06
CA ARG A 482 25.60 -10.95 -0.86
C ARG A 482 26.90 -10.19 -0.62
N LEU A 483 27.76 -10.20 -1.62
CA LEU A 483 29.02 -9.47 -1.61
C LEU A 483 28.76 -7.96 -1.75
N PHE A 484 29.57 -7.17 -1.07
CA PHE A 484 29.60 -5.72 -1.22
C PHE A 484 31.03 -5.24 -0.99
N SER A 485 31.51 -4.30 -1.80
CA SER A 485 32.82 -3.69 -1.60
C SER A 485 32.66 -2.33 -0.98
N TYR A 486 33.32 -2.13 0.15
CA TYR A 486 33.32 -0.85 0.83
C TYR A 486 34.59 -0.07 0.48
N ASP A 487 34.40 1.10 -0.14
CA ASP A 487 35.47 1.93 -0.72
C ASP A 487 36.60 2.22 0.29
N LYS A 488 37.87 2.05 -0.13
CA LYS A 488 39.03 2.30 0.73
C LYS A 488 39.36 3.78 0.84
N GLU A 489 39.16 4.57 -0.20
CA GLU A 489 39.55 5.97 -0.21
C GLU A 489 38.48 6.82 0.46
N ARG A 490 37.21 6.53 0.19
CA ARG A 490 36.05 7.28 0.66
C ARG A 490 35.36 6.64 1.85
N GLY A 491 35.50 5.34 2.11
CA GLY A 491 34.81 4.69 3.23
C GLY A 491 35.24 5.19 4.61
N GLN A 492 34.33 5.20 5.60
CA GLN A 492 34.63 5.49 7.00
C GLN A 492 34.42 4.27 7.91
N GLY A 493 35.23 4.14 8.96
CA GLY A 493 35.02 3.14 10.00
C GLY A 493 35.58 1.77 9.67
N ASP A 494 35.13 0.77 10.43
CA ASP A 494 35.64 -0.58 10.33
C ASP A 494 35.41 -1.16 8.93
N GLY A 495 36.46 -1.83 8.44
CA GLY A 495 36.64 -2.50 7.15
C GLY A 495 36.32 -1.74 5.86
N ARG A 496 36.48 -0.42 5.93
CA ARG A 496 36.98 0.41 4.82
C ARG A 496 38.01 -0.34 3.95
N GLY A 497 37.79 -0.36 2.64
CA GLY A 497 38.70 -0.95 1.65
C GLY A 497 38.74 -2.47 1.62
N ARG A 498 37.67 -3.12 2.08
CA ARG A 498 37.53 -4.59 2.11
C ARG A 498 36.27 -5.01 1.36
N ILE A 499 36.28 -6.27 0.96
CA ILE A 499 35.07 -6.97 0.52
C ILE A 499 34.37 -7.49 1.77
N ILE A 500 33.10 -7.14 1.90
CA ILE A 500 32.20 -7.61 2.93
C ILE A 500 31.09 -8.45 2.34
N TYR A 501 30.38 -9.13 3.23
CA TYR A 501 29.15 -9.79 2.87
C TYR A 501 28.09 -9.64 3.96
N ASN A 502 26.84 -9.73 3.52
CA ASN A 502 25.74 -10.17 4.36
C ASN A 502 25.26 -11.53 3.88
N ALA A 503 24.85 -12.38 4.81
CA ALA A 503 24.36 -13.73 4.51
C ALA A 503 23.28 -14.12 5.51
N ASN A 504 22.45 -15.09 5.13
CA ASN A 504 21.42 -15.66 5.99
C ASN A 504 22.02 -16.84 6.78
N ARG A 505 21.83 -16.84 8.10
CA ARG A 505 22.26 -17.89 9.02
C ARG A 505 21.06 -18.54 9.68
N GLY A 506 20.89 -19.85 9.50
CA GLY A 506 19.87 -20.63 10.18
C GLY A 506 20.34 -21.10 11.56
N PHE A 507 19.44 -21.13 12.54
CA PHE A 507 19.69 -21.68 13.86
C PHE A 507 18.74 -22.85 14.14
N ASP A 508 19.18 -23.83 14.93
CA ASP A 508 18.29 -24.86 15.46
C ASP A 508 17.50 -24.34 16.66
N GLU A 509 16.21 -24.70 16.73
CA GLU A 509 15.30 -24.24 17.79
C GLU A 509 15.77 -24.59 19.21
N ALA A 510 16.65 -25.59 19.35
CA ALA A 510 17.18 -26.05 20.62
C ALA A 510 18.42 -25.28 21.11
N THR A 511 19.10 -24.51 20.25
CA THR A 511 20.35 -23.81 20.57
C THR A 511 20.47 -22.47 19.83
N PRO A 512 19.53 -21.52 20.01
CA PRO A 512 19.72 -20.17 19.53
C PRO A 512 20.91 -19.51 20.28
N PRO A 513 21.70 -18.63 19.62
CA PRO A 513 22.71 -17.85 20.32
C PRO A 513 22.08 -17.09 21.49
N SER A 514 22.79 -16.94 22.60
CA SER A 514 22.29 -16.18 23.77
C SER A 514 21.91 -14.73 23.43
N THR A 515 22.54 -14.19 22.37
CA THR A 515 22.26 -12.87 21.81
C THR A 515 21.01 -12.80 20.92
N HIS A 516 20.45 -13.95 20.52
CA HIS A 516 19.29 -14.10 19.64
C HIS A 516 18.35 -15.24 20.08
N PRO A 517 17.86 -15.24 21.33
CA PRO A 517 17.21 -16.41 21.94
C PRO A 517 15.90 -16.84 21.25
N ASN A 518 15.31 -15.99 20.42
CA ASN A 518 14.04 -16.22 19.74
C ASN A 518 14.15 -16.27 18.19
N SER A 519 15.37 -16.24 17.65
CA SER A 519 15.58 -16.19 16.19
C SER A 519 15.74 -17.58 15.59
N ARG A 520 14.99 -17.86 14.51
CA ARG A 520 15.17 -19.07 13.67
C ARG A 520 16.14 -18.84 12.51
N MET A 521 16.27 -17.58 12.09
CA MET A 521 17.19 -17.13 11.05
C MET A 521 17.66 -15.73 11.42
N ALA A 522 18.95 -15.46 11.23
CA ALA A 522 19.53 -14.14 11.37
C ALA A 522 20.37 -13.74 10.15
N VAL A 523 20.72 -12.46 10.07
CA VAL A 523 21.68 -11.96 9.09
C VAL A 523 23.06 -11.94 9.73
N GLU A 524 24.01 -12.64 9.11
CA GLU A 524 25.42 -12.59 9.45
C GLU A 524 26.13 -11.60 8.53
N HIS A 525 26.88 -10.70 9.13
CA HIS A 525 27.71 -9.72 8.45
C HIS A 525 29.18 -10.07 8.66
N GLY A 526 29.98 -10.12 7.59
CA GLY A 526 31.39 -10.49 7.72
C GLY A 526 32.33 -9.80 6.75
N TRP A 527 33.60 -9.79 7.12
CA TRP A 527 34.71 -9.28 6.34
C TRP A 527 35.52 -10.41 5.74
N ILE A 528 35.91 -10.29 4.47
CA ILE A 528 36.83 -11.24 3.85
C ILE A 528 38.26 -10.73 4.06
N VAL A 529 39.05 -11.48 4.85
CA VAL A 529 40.45 -11.16 5.17
C VAL A 529 41.34 -12.28 4.60
N GLN A 530 42.39 -11.91 3.86
CA GLN A 530 43.39 -12.85 3.31
C GLN A 530 42.75 -14.07 2.59
N ASP A 531 41.87 -13.78 1.62
CA ASP A 531 41.34 -14.74 0.64
C ASP A 531 40.78 -16.07 1.21
N SER A 532 40.31 -16.11 2.46
CA SER A 532 39.49 -17.22 3.00
C SER A 532 38.96 -16.99 4.42
N THR A 533 39.68 -16.24 5.27
CA THR A 533 39.30 -16.05 6.68
C THR A 533 38.26 -14.96 6.86
N VAL A 534 37.27 -15.20 7.73
CA VAL A 534 36.23 -14.22 8.03
C VAL A 534 36.24 -13.80 9.49
N ASN A 535 36.02 -12.51 9.70
CA ASN A 535 35.57 -11.98 10.98
C ASN A 535 34.10 -11.57 10.78
N SER A 536 33.17 -12.29 11.41
CA SER A 536 31.74 -12.06 11.24
C SER A 536 31.01 -11.83 12.56
N LYS A 537 29.86 -11.17 12.45
CA LYS A 537 28.94 -10.87 13.53
C LYS A 537 27.52 -11.13 13.06
N ILE A 538 26.69 -11.67 13.95
CA ILE A 538 25.24 -11.70 13.74
C ILE A 538 24.70 -10.29 13.97
N LEU A 539 23.97 -9.76 13.01
CA LEU A 539 23.41 -8.42 13.09
C LEU A 539 22.22 -8.36 14.05
N GLN A 540 22.17 -7.30 14.85
CA GLN A 540 21.15 -7.03 15.84
C GLN A 540 20.42 -5.73 15.56
N TYR A 541 19.11 -5.77 15.74
CA TYR A 541 18.24 -4.60 15.70
C TYR A 541 17.15 -4.71 16.77
N ASN A 542 16.87 -3.60 17.45
CA ASN A 542 15.90 -3.58 18.55
C ASN A 542 14.47 -3.96 18.13
N HIS A 543 14.14 -3.81 16.84
CA HIS A 543 12.83 -4.16 16.29
C HIS A 543 12.89 -5.36 15.33
N GLN A 544 13.89 -6.24 15.52
CA GLN A 544 14.04 -7.47 14.74
C GLN A 544 12.88 -8.46 14.97
N ARG A 545 12.50 -9.16 13.92
CA ARG A 545 11.56 -10.29 13.86
C ARG A 545 12.28 -11.60 14.22
N THR A 546 11.51 -12.67 14.39
CA THR A 546 12.04 -14.01 14.67
C THR A 546 12.75 -14.65 13.48
N THR A 547 12.47 -14.19 12.25
CA THR A 547 13.11 -14.65 11.02
C THR A 547 13.64 -13.44 10.28
N GLU A 548 14.93 -13.19 10.42
CA GLU A 548 15.61 -12.11 9.71
C GLU A 548 16.28 -12.64 8.45
N LYS A 549 15.94 -12.00 7.33
CA LYS A 549 16.46 -12.30 5.99
C LYS A 549 16.49 -11.01 5.18
N ASN A 550 17.30 -10.99 4.12
CA ASN A 550 17.23 -9.99 3.05
C ASN A 550 17.65 -8.56 3.43
N TRP A 551 18.45 -8.40 4.48
CA TRP A 551 19.08 -7.10 4.76
C TRP A 551 20.18 -6.85 3.74
N VAL A 552 20.10 -5.73 3.04
CA VAL A 552 21.00 -5.41 1.94
C VAL A 552 21.82 -4.18 2.24
N LEU A 553 23.08 -4.19 1.82
CA LEU A 553 24.05 -3.14 2.10
C LEU A 553 24.12 -2.11 0.99
N PHE A 554 24.49 -0.88 1.34
CA PHE A 554 24.89 0.13 0.37
C PHE A 554 25.81 1.17 1.02
N GLY A 555 26.49 1.97 0.18
CA GLY A 555 27.28 3.11 0.64
C GLY A 555 26.45 4.39 0.63
N GLY A 556 26.25 5.02 1.79
CA GLY A 556 25.57 6.31 1.92
C GLY A 556 26.55 7.49 2.00
N THR A 557 26.21 8.63 1.41
CA THR A 557 27.10 9.81 1.27
C THR A 557 26.75 10.99 2.18
N ASN A 558 25.63 10.93 2.90
CA ASN A 558 24.98 12.13 3.48
C ASN A 558 25.00 12.29 5.01
N ASP A 559 25.96 11.70 5.72
CA ASP A 559 26.13 12.01 7.15
C ASP A 559 27.22 13.09 7.34
N VAL A 560 26.82 14.21 7.96
CA VAL A 560 27.38 15.58 7.92
C VAL A 560 28.80 15.76 8.50
N ASP A 561 29.47 14.68 8.93
CA ASP A 561 30.66 14.81 9.79
C ASP A 561 31.97 15.01 9.01
N ILE A 562 32.08 14.49 7.78
CA ILE A 562 33.29 14.61 6.94
C ILE A 562 32.92 14.61 5.44
N PRO A 563 33.16 15.71 4.70
CA PRO A 563 32.94 15.76 3.25
C PRO A 563 33.68 14.64 2.51
N ASN A 564 33.05 14.06 1.48
CA ASN A 564 33.60 12.99 0.62
C ASN A 564 33.82 11.63 1.28
N THR A 565 33.10 11.32 2.38
CA THR A 565 33.12 9.99 3.00
C THR A 565 31.84 9.20 2.76
N ILE A 566 31.97 7.90 2.48
CA ILE A 566 30.88 6.94 2.34
C ILE A 566 30.76 6.19 3.67
N LYS A 567 29.56 6.11 4.24
CA LYS A 567 29.25 5.27 5.42
C LYS A 567 28.52 4.00 4.99
N LEU A 568 28.84 2.88 5.62
CA LEU A 568 28.13 1.62 5.41
C LEU A 568 26.71 1.70 6.00
N LYS A 569 25.72 1.58 5.13
CA LYS A 569 24.30 1.55 5.50
C LYS A 569 23.67 0.24 5.06
N GLY A 570 22.52 -0.05 5.67
CA GLY A 570 21.70 -1.20 5.33
C GLY A 570 20.24 -0.80 5.18
N VAL A 571 19.54 -1.48 4.26
CA VAL A 571 18.08 -1.49 4.20
C VAL A 571 17.57 -2.70 4.98
N TYR A 572 16.77 -2.46 6.01
CA TYR A 572 16.15 -3.48 6.85
C TYR A 572 14.81 -3.97 6.27
N SER A 573 13.94 -3.02 5.90
CA SER A 573 12.63 -3.30 5.30
C SER A 573 12.30 -2.27 4.22
N TRP A 574 11.40 -2.63 3.28
CA TRP A 574 10.96 -1.74 2.19
C TRP A 574 9.57 -1.14 2.43
N GLY A 575 8.69 -1.82 3.18
CA GLY A 575 7.39 -1.30 3.61
C GLY A 575 7.14 -1.56 5.10
N PRO A 576 7.28 -0.55 5.99
CA PRO A 576 7.86 0.78 5.71
C PRO A 576 9.34 0.67 5.29
N LEU A 577 9.87 1.69 4.61
CA LEU A 577 11.29 1.74 4.24
C LEU A 577 12.11 2.13 5.48
N VAL A 578 12.93 1.19 5.97
CA VAL A 578 13.75 1.38 7.17
C VAL A 578 15.22 1.24 6.80
N ILE A 579 15.97 2.31 7.04
CA ILE A 579 17.40 2.42 6.70
C ILE A 579 18.20 2.76 7.94
N GLY A 580 19.35 2.12 8.09
CA GLY A 580 20.22 2.31 9.25
C GLY A 580 21.69 2.21 8.92
N THR A 581 22.51 2.66 9.87
CA THR A 581 23.94 2.41 9.86
C THR A 581 24.22 1.04 10.46
N ILE A 582 25.19 0.34 9.88
CA ILE A 582 25.67 -0.93 10.42
C ILE A 582 27.01 -0.64 11.08
N CYS A 583 27.10 -0.88 12.40
CA CYS A 583 28.36 -0.90 13.10
C CYS A 583 28.95 -2.31 13.00
N PRO A 584 29.95 -2.54 12.15
CA PRO A 584 30.34 -3.90 11.80
C PRO A 584 31.00 -4.66 12.94
N ASN A 585 31.80 -3.97 13.77
CA ASN A 585 32.50 -4.59 14.90
C ASN A 585 31.53 -5.03 16.02
N MET A 586 30.44 -4.29 16.19
CA MET A 586 29.41 -4.59 17.20
C MET A 586 28.28 -5.46 16.65
N GLY A 587 28.18 -5.65 15.32
CA GLY A 587 27.04 -6.30 14.70
C GLY A 587 25.72 -5.55 14.98
N LYS A 588 25.76 -4.22 15.15
CA LYS A 588 24.57 -3.45 15.54
C LYS A 588 24.04 -2.64 14.36
N PHE A 589 22.75 -2.78 14.07
CA PHE A 589 22.03 -1.90 13.17
C PHE A 589 21.36 -0.79 13.97
N THR A 590 21.67 0.45 13.62
CA THR A 590 21.06 1.65 14.20
C THR A 590 20.21 2.32 13.14
N GLU A 591 18.90 2.32 13.34
CA GLU A 591 17.96 3.02 12.46
C GLU A 591 18.32 4.50 12.38
N THR A 592 18.31 5.02 11.15
CA THR A 592 18.59 6.43 10.85
C THR A 592 17.47 7.10 10.08
N HIS A 593 16.72 6.32 9.27
CA HIS A 593 15.62 6.82 8.47
C HIS A 593 14.47 5.81 8.48
N ARG A 594 13.25 6.34 8.48
CA ARG A 594 12.00 5.60 8.35
C ARG A 594 11.06 6.38 7.44
N PHE A 595 10.57 5.71 6.40
CA PHE A 595 9.57 6.27 5.51
C PHE A 595 8.34 5.36 5.49
N ASP A 596 7.26 5.83 6.09
CA ASP A 596 6.01 5.09 6.18
C ASP A 596 5.12 5.28 4.94
N ASN A 597 5.30 6.39 4.23
CA ASN A 597 4.56 6.69 3.00
C ASN A 597 5.27 6.10 1.77
N VAL A 598 5.17 4.78 1.61
CA VAL A 598 5.67 4.04 0.43
C VAL A 598 4.51 3.31 -0.27
N PRO A 599 4.61 2.95 -1.56
CA PRO A 599 3.57 2.21 -2.25
C PRO A 599 3.18 0.93 -1.50
N TYR A 600 1.88 0.64 -1.40
CA TYR A 600 1.37 -0.38 -0.47
C TYR A 600 2.02 -1.76 -0.62
N PHE A 601 2.28 -2.20 -1.86
CA PHE A 601 2.91 -3.49 -2.14
C PHE A 601 4.35 -3.63 -1.62
N PHE A 602 5.03 -2.54 -1.24
CA PHE A 602 6.41 -2.59 -0.72
C PHE A 602 6.53 -3.43 0.55
N LYS A 603 5.44 -3.61 1.30
CA LYS A 603 5.38 -4.52 2.46
C LYS A 603 5.72 -5.98 2.09
N ASP A 604 5.52 -6.35 0.82
CA ASP A 604 5.77 -7.69 0.27
C ASP A 604 7.08 -7.78 -0.52
N VAL A 605 7.78 -6.67 -0.72
CA VAL A 605 9.08 -6.63 -1.41
C VAL A 605 10.18 -7.16 -0.51
N ARG A 606 10.98 -8.08 -1.06
CA ARG A 606 12.17 -8.64 -0.42
C ARG A 606 13.38 -8.29 -1.26
N CYS A 607 14.39 -7.65 -0.68
CA CYS A 607 15.56 -7.29 -1.46
C CYS A 607 16.49 -8.48 -1.69
N SER A 608 16.96 -8.58 -2.91
CA SER A 608 17.81 -9.66 -3.37
C SER A 608 19.28 -9.23 -3.36
N THR A 609 19.60 -7.98 -3.73
CA THR A 609 20.99 -7.54 -3.94
C THR A 609 21.38 -6.36 -3.04
N CYS A 610 22.68 -6.21 -2.79
CA CYS A 610 23.23 -4.95 -2.29
C CYS A 610 23.06 -3.81 -3.31
N GLY A 611 23.14 -2.57 -2.83
CA GLY A 611 22.95 -1.36 -3.61
C GLY A 611 24.16 -1.00 -4.47
N VAL A 612 23.92 -0.64 -5.73
CA VAL A 612 24.91 -0.13 -6.67
C VAL A 612 24.67 1.35 -6.90
N THR A 613 25.65 2.19 -6.54
CA THR A 613 25.56 3.65 -6.71
C THR A 613 25.87 4.04 -8.15
N ILE A 614 24.96 4.80 -8.79
CA ILE A 614 25.09 5.30 -10.15
C ILE A 614 24.69 6.77 -10.16
N GLY A 615 25.67 7.68 -10.29
CA GLY A 615 25.43 9.11 -10.15
C GLY A 615 24.84 9.44 -8.77
N ASN A 616 23.66 10.08 -8.75
CA ASN A 616 22.94 10.45 -7.52
C ASN A 616 21.85 9.43 -7.12
N GLU A 617 21.96 8.19 -7.58
CA GLU A 617 20.98 7.13 -7.35
C GLU A 617 21.64 5.87 -6.78
N ILE A 618 20.91 5.14 -5.94
CA ILE A 618 21.34 3.83 -5.41
C ILE A 618 20.34 2.78 -5.88
N TRP A 619 20.83 1.82 -6.68
CA TRP A 619 20.02 0.83 -7.38
C TRP A 619 20.08 -0.52 -6.67
N PHE A 620 18.93 -1.17 -6.53
CA PHE A 620 18.79 -2.50 -5.94
C PHE A 620 17.92 -3.38 -6.83
N ILE A 621 18.12 -4.70 -6.80
CA ILE A 621 17.15 -5.66 -7.31
C ILE A 621 16.46 -6.32 -6.11
N GLY A 622 15.14 -6.23 -6.08
CA GLY A 622 14.27 -6.96 -5.16
C GLY A 622 13.39 -7.97 -5.88
N HIS A 623 12.52 -8.61 -5.12
CA HIS A 623 11.49 -9.49 -5.65
C HIS A 623 10.21 -9.51 -4.79
N ILE A 624 9.12 -9.93 -5.40
CA ILE A 624 7.84 -10.29 -4.79
C ILE A 624 7.52 -11.73 -5.18
N VAL A 625 6.84 -12.46 -4.28
CA VAL A 625 6.46 -13.85 -4.52
C VAL A 625 4.94 -13.97 -4.62
N SER A 626 4.43 -14.47 -5.74
CA SER A 626 3.06 -14.97 -5.83
C SER A 626 3.03 -16.41 -5.31
N TYR A 627 2.20 -16.67 -4.29
CA TYR A 627 1.99 -18.00 -3.73
C TYR A 627 0.72 -18.60 -4.33
N GLU A 628 0.89 -19.50 -5.30
CA GLU A 628 -0.19 -20.19 -6.01
C GLU A 628 -0.13 -21.70 -5.71
N ASP A 629 -0.46 -22.54 -6.69
CA ASP A 629 -0.06 -23.96 -6.64
C ASP A 629 1.46 -24.13 -6.49
N ARG A 630 2.23 -23.13 -6.96
CA ARG A 630 3.68 -22.98 -6.83
C ARG A 630 4.07 -21.53 -6.58
N ARG A 631 5.34 -21.31 -6.23
CA ARG A 631 5.90 -19.95 -6.10
C ARG A 631 6.26 -19.40 -7.48
N TYR A 632 5.82 -18.17 -7.75
CA TYR A 632 6.28 -17.36 -8.88
C TYR A 632 7.03 -16.14 -8.36
N TYR A 633 8.27 -15.99 -8.81
CA TYR A 633 9.12 -14.87 -8.46
C TYR A 633 9.01 -13.76 -9.50
N TYR A 634 8.74 -12.56 -9.03
CA TYR A 634 8.74 -11.35 -9.85
C TYR A 634 9.79 -10.41 -9.32
N HIS A 635 10.69 -9.94 -10.18
CA HIS A 635 11.77 -9.05 -9.84
C HIS A 635 11.40 -7.59 -10.09
N ILE A 636 12.08 -6.70 -9.37
CA ILE A 636 11.87 -5.26 -9.42
C ILE A 636 13.19 -4.54 -9.20
N MET A 637 13.49 -3.53 -10.02
CA MET A 637 14.56 -2.58 -9.69
C MET A 637 13.98 -1.52 -8.75
N LEU A 638 14.67 -1.22 -7.67
CA LEU A 638 14.32 -0.20 -6.68
C LEU A 638 15.44 0.84 -6.66
N VAL A 639 15.08 2.12 -6.73
CA VAL A 639 16.06 3.20 -6.84
C VAL A 639 15.83 4.25 -5.76
N LEU A 640 16.80 4.38 -4.86
CA LEU A 640 16.81 5.41 -3.82
C LEU A 640 17.56 6.65 -4.31
N ASP A 641 17.19 7.82 -3.80
CA ASP A 641 18.02 9.02 -3.91
C ASP A 641 19.27 8.86 -3.03
N ALA A 642 20.45 9.09 -3.60
CA ALA A 642 21.69 8.93 -2.85
C ALA A 642 21.84 9.94 -1.69
N ASN A 643 21.12 11.07 -1.76
CA ASN A 643 21.19 12.13 -0.76
C ASN A 643 20.11 11.96 0.31
N THR A 644 18.85 11.77 -0.07
CA THR A 644 17.74 11.69 0.90
C THR A 644 17.44 10.27 1.36
N TYR A 645 17.90 9.26 0.62
CA TYR A 645 17.54 7.84 0.76
C TYR A 645 16.05 7.52 0.58
N GLU A 646 15.26 8.48 0.13
CA GLU A 646 13.87 8.25 -0.28
C GLU A 646 13.83 7.40 -1.55
N ILE A 647 12.82 6.56 -1.68
CA ILE A 647 12.58 5.83 -2.91
C ILE A 647 12.10 6.79 -4.01
N LYS A 648 12.84 6.88 -5.12
CA LYS A 648 12.53 7.77 -6.24
C LYS A 648 11.65 7.11 -7.29
N LYS A 649 12.01 5.86 -7.63
CA LYS A 649 11.42 5.12 -8.74
C LYS A 649 11.66 3.63 -8.57
N TYR A 650 10.80 2.86 -9.23
CA TYR A 650 10.91 1.41 -9.30
C TYR A 650 10.39 0.91 -10.63
N THR A 651 10.86 -0.25 -11.12
CA THR A 651 10.32 -0.80 -12.37
C THR A 651 8.96 -1.44 -12.17
N LYS A 652 8.18 -1.53 -13.25
CA LYS A 652 7.22 -2.64 -13.42
C LYS A 652 7.87 -3.98 -13.06
N LEU A 653 7.07 -4.96 -12.63
CA LEU A 653 7.61 -6.27 -12.29
C LEU A 653 8.07 -7.03 -13.55
N TRP A 654 9.18 -7.74 -13.46
CA TRP A 654 9.77 -8.49 -14.56
C TRP A 654 10.31 -9.84 -14.11
N ARG A 655 10.69 -10.70 -15.05
CA ARG A 655 11.29 -12.01 -14.80
C ARG A 655 12.57 -12.19 -15.60
N PHE A 656 13.50 -12.97 -15.08
CA PHE A 656 14.72 -13.31 -15.79
C PHE A 656 14.43 -14.15 -17.03
N GLU A 657 13.70 -15.25 -16.85
CA GLU A 657 13.31 -16.22 -17.87
C GLU A 657 11.83 -16.59 -17.70
N LYS A 658 10.96 -16.16 -18.63
CA LYS A 658 9.49 -16.31 -18.52
C LYS A 658 9.02 -17.75 -18.25
N GLU A 659 9.78 -18.76 -18.68
CA GLU A 659 9.46 -20.18 -18.48
C GLU A 659 9.77 -20.69 -17.06
N GLN A 660 10.66 -20.04 -16.30
CA GLN A 660 11.20 -20.56 -15.03
C GLN A 660 10.48 -20.04 -13.80
N LYS A 661 9.75 -20.89 -13.08
CA LYS A 661 8.86 -20.44 -11.99
C LYS A 661 9.59 -19.81 -10.79
N VAL A 662 10.81 -20.27 -10.50
CA VAL A 662 11.61 -19.81 -9.36
C VAL A 662 12.93 -19.24 -9.85
N GLU A 663 13.17 -17.98 -9.51
CA GLU A 663 14.34 -17.20 -9.93
C GLU A 663 14.88 -16.42 -8.74
N TYR A 664 16.20 -16.33 -8.64
CA TYR A 664 16.86 -15.57 -7.57
C TYR A 664 18.07 -14.82 -8.11
N THR A 665 18.39 -13.69 -7.49
CA THR A 665 19.64 -12.95 -7.72
C THR A 665 20.16 -12.46 -6.37
N LEU A 666 21.49 -12.36 -6.22
CA LEU A 666 22.13 -11.87 -5.00
C LEU A 666 23.16 -10.75 -5.27
N GLY A 667 23.49 -10.49 -6.53
CA GLY A 667 24.36 -9.38 -6.88
C GLY A 667 24.30 -9.01 -8.35
N PHE A 668 24.64 -7.75 -8.61
CA PHE A 668 24.85 -7.20 -9.94
C PHE A 668 25.91 -6.10 -9.86
N VAL A 669 26.55 -5.81 -10.99
CA VAL A 669 27.48 -4.68 -11.11
C VAL A 669 27.13 -3.82 -12.30
N HIS A 670 27.50 -2.54 -12.25
CA HIS A 670 27.34 -1.57 -13.33
C HIS A 670 28.68 -1.33 -14.04
N PHE A 671 28.61 -1.16 -15.36
CA PHE A 671 29.69 -0.70 -16.22
C PHE A 671 29.41 0.75 -16.64
N PRO A 672 30.10 1.74 -16.05
CA PRO A 672 29.82 3.16 -16.32
C PRO A 672 29.97 3.55 -17.79
N ASP A 673 31.02 3.07 -18.46
CA ASP A 673 31.37 3.48 -19.83
C ASP A 673 30.32 3.07 -20.87
N SER A 674 29.59 1.98 -20.62
CA SER A 674 28.61 1.42 -21.55
C SER A 674 27.19 1.46 -21.03
N ASN A 675 26.97 1.91 -19.79
CA ASN A 675 25.70 1.87 -19.07
C ASN A 675 25.04 0.49 -19.12
N ARG A 676 25.80 -0.55 -18.78
CA ARG A 676 25.32 -1.95 -18.74
C ARG A 676 25.36 -2.50 -17.33
N PHE A 677 24.52 -3.50 -17.07
CA PHE A 677 24.59 -4.33 -15.88
C PHE A 677 25.06 -5.74 -16.25
N LEU A 678 25.97 -6.29 -15.44
CA LEU A 678 26.14 -7.75 -15.34
C LEU A 678 25.36 -8.21 -14.13
N ILE A 679 24.40 -9.11 -14.33
CA ILE A 679 23.53 -9.64 -13.27
C ILE A 679 23.76 -11.13 -13.17
N GLY A 680 24.01 -11.60 -11.95
CA GLY A 680 24.11 -13.01 -11.62
C GLY A 680 22.79 -13.49 -11.04
N TYR A 681 22.27 -14.60 -11.54
CA TYR A 681 20.99 -15.16 -11.08
C TYR A 681 21.01 -16.68 -11.09
N SER A 682 19.99 -17.30 -10.51
CA SER A 682 19.74 -18.73 -10.62
C SER A 682 18.31 -19.04 -11.00
N THR A 683 18.11 -20.23 -11.55
CA THR A 683 16.78 -20.78 -11.83
C THR A 683 16.59 -22.07 -11.05
N MET A 684 15.40 -22.23 -10.46
CA MET A 684 15.01 -23.39 -9.65
C MET A 684 15.97 -23.74 -8.51
N ASP A 685 16.81 -22.78 -8.10
CA ASP A 685 17.87 -22.92 -7.11
C ASP A 685 18.85 -24.09 -7.40
N ARG A 686 19.08 -24.37 -8.69
CA ARG A 686 19.92 -25.50 -9.14
C ARG A 686 20.80 -25.23 -10.35
N GLU A 687 20.64 -24.05 -10.97
CA GLU A 687 21.43 -23.64 -12.12
C GLU A 687 21.82 -22.16 -11.98
N THR A 688 23.13 -21.89 -12.00
CA THR A 688 23.72 -20.55 -11.95
C THR A 688 23.82 -19.97 -13.36
N LYS A 689 23.37 -18.73 -13.54
CA LYS A 689 23.40 -18.01 -14.81
C LYS A 689 23.89 -16.57 -14.62
N PHE A 690 24.36 -15.99 -15.72
CA PHE A 690 24.82 -14.61 -15.79
C PHE A 690 24.27 -13.98 -17.06
N LEU A 691 23.85 -12.72 -16.98
CA LEU A 691 23.40 -11.95 -18.14
C LEU A 691 24.03 -10.55 -18.12
N MET A 692 24.39 -10.06 -19.29
CA MET A 692 24.74 -8.66 -19.53
C MET A 692 23.52 -7.98 -20.13
N ILE A 693 23.14 -6.79 -19.66
CA ILE A 693 21.96 -6.07 -20.16
C ILE A 693 22.18 -4.56 -20.14
N SER A 694 21.58 -3.84 -21.08
CA SER A 694 21.60 -2.37 -21.07
C SER A 694 20.74 -1.84 -19.92
N LYS A 695 21.25 -0.82 -19.20
CA LYS A 695 20.49 -0.13 -18.15
C LYS A 695 19.19 0.48 -18.69
N HIS A 696 19.17 0.92 -19.95
CA HIS A 696 18.00 1.51 -20.62
C HIS A 696 16.75 0.63 -20.56
N ILE A 697 16.92 -0.70 -20.63
CA ILE A 697 15.79 -1.64 -20.54
C ILE A 697 15.03 -1.47 -19.21
N PHE A 698 15.74 -1.19 -18.12
CA PHE A 698 15.11 -0.91 -16.84
C PHE A 698 14.57 0.52 -16.77
N ASP A 699 15.28 1.50 -17.35
CA ASP A 699 14.81 2.89 -17.41
C ASP A 699 13.44 3.00 -18.09
N ASP A 700 13.21 2.27 -19.19
CA ASP A 700 11.92 2.22 -19.92
C ASP A 700 10.77 1.62 -19.09
N MET A 701 11.09 0.84 -18.07
CA MET A 701 10.10 0.19 -17.19
C MET A 701 9.83 0.98 -15.92
N MET A 702 10.53 2.10 -15.67
CA MET A 702 10.45 2.84 -14.42
C MET A 702 9.09 3.53 -14.23
N ILE A 703 8.58 3.42 -13.00
CA ILE A 703 7.47 4.17 -12.45
C ILE A 703 8.07 5.12 -11.40
N LEU A 704 7.80 6.41 -11.57
CA LEU A 704 8.23 7.44 -10.61
C LEU A 704 7.29 7.45 -9.40
N ILE A 705 7.86 7.65 -8.21
CA ILE A 705 7.08 7.96 -7.01
C ILE A 705 6.89 9.47 -6.99
N GLN A 706 5.62 9.89 -6.91
CA GLN A 706 5.22 11.30 -6.87
C GLN A 706 5.18 11.82 -5.45
#